data_AF-A0A2N5JNF3-F1
#
_entry.id   AF-A0A2N5JNF3-F1
#
_cell.length_a   1.000
_cell.length_b   1.000
_cell.length_c   1.000
_cell.angle_alpha   90.00
_cell.angle_beta   90.00
_cell.angle_gamma   90.00
#
_symmetry.space_group_name_H-M   'P 1'
#
loop_
_entity.id
_entity.type
_entity.pdbx_description
1 polymer ?
#
loop_
_entity_poly.entity_id
_entity_poly.type
_entity_poly.pdbx_seq_one_letter_code
_entity_poly.pdbx_strand_id
1 'polypeptide(L)'
;MQPNLEQCGLLEIQYQGLRETCNNEGLWQTYPHPILLEASPQERFVVIKELLDLLRRELAIDAELLQADRLERLQKEVAQSIREPWKFEPGEILHSAKWASFVKDESKVKSYRTDKRETISLGKRSRFGRFLSSNDAWSWLNEPLKEPEYENLLKTLIKALQASGFVSRDDHSIQLRLNKMEWHAVHLDQIPVSLLTSKRLQGSTTNQTTTNRFFQNLYQRDVAQIKNLEAREHTGQVTNENREQREEDFRNGKIAALFCSPTMELGIDISDLNVVHMRNIPPSPANYAQRSGRAGRSNQEALVISYASVGSGHDQYFYQRQGQMVSGIVVPPKLELGNPDLIKSHVYAIWLAKTGVDLGNSMNQLLNMDAPNYPLNDDIQARFQSTSTGDRLLECIEAVKEVLADRFCQGDIDRAGWWNDNWIRHTLEDAPNAFDRACQRWRDLYAVAVNQRDEARKIIDRFAAGGVSDADKKNADNLEIEAKRQIDLLIGATNNKNSNSTEQEFYPYRYLAAEGFLPGYNFPRRPIRTYIPFDFDGGRFISRPRSVAIREFAPANIVYYEGSKFQITKTKISVGGIQDEYTQAAFCYSCGYFHEGQTGWARDICENCGAKLEDKGRLNAKTRRILEMNTQSTKPRQRITCDEEERLKYGYTITTHFRYATNKREIAEVIVQEDKSTKCLIKLSYGETANLWRVNRGLKNNRGEIGFRLNPKTGEWGDSKTDANPPHTPEDLSHNQVLLKVQETSNILLIEPQNIPEENRDTFLATLQYALERAIQAVYMLEEDELSSERLGNGEYILFWEASEGGAGVLSQIISDPKAFQYIATEALDICHFTEGKDKPDCVKACYECLLSYSNQLDHALLDRHSIRDFLEKLRSSEIERHLQEMSREEHYQMLLAQTDPNSDFERQVLQEIYNSNLKLPDQAQYFIAEANIKPDFVYLTEKFAIFCDGSVHNSAEQRKKDQQDRDRLRHVANFSVLTLSFDQDWRSEIRSYLGMNSPTISVPNTVEPYKTQLSIT
;
A
#
# COMPACT_ATOMS: atom_id res chain seq x y z
N MET A 1 20.15 16.32 3.72
CA MET A 1 20.65 17.35 2.77
C MET A 1 22.10 17.71 3.09
N GLN A 2 23.03 17.56 2.15
CA GLN A 2 24.45 17.90 2.35
C GLN A 2 24.64 19.42 2.21
N PRO A 3 25.28 20.11 3.16
CA PRO A 3 25.52 21.54 3.06
C PRO A 3 26.53 21.86 1.95
N ASN A 4 26.25 22.86 1.11
CA ASN A 4 27.20 23.32 0.11
C ASN A 4 28.42 24.03 0.75
N LEU A 5 29.43 24.37 -0.07
CA LEU A 5 30.65 25.00 0.43
C LEU A 5 30.41 26.35 1.13
N GLU A 6 29.41 27.13 0.72
CA GLU A 6 29.03 28.38 1.42
C GLU A 6 28.41 28.07 2.78
N GLN A 7 27.53 27.07 2.87
CA GLN A 7 26.90 26.63 4.11
C GLN A 7 27.91 26.02 5.10
N CYS A 8 29.01 25.46 4.60
CA CYS A 8 30.13 24.98 5.41
C CYS A 8 31.13 26.08 5.81
N GLY A 9 30.93 27.32 5.36
CA GLY A 9 31.88 28.41 5.57
C GLY A 9 33.23 28.17 4.88
N LEU A 10 33.24 27.43 3.78
CA LEU A 10 34.44 27.13 2.98
C LEU A 10 34.57 28.00 1.73
N LEU A 11 33.47 28.63 1.31
CA LEU A 11 33.38 29.47 0.13
C LEU A 11 32.54 30.72 0.45
N GLU A 12 33.01 31.88 0.03
CA GLU A 12 32.22 33.11 -0.02
C GLU A 12 32.15 33.57 -1.48
N ILE A 13 30.94 33.83 -1.98
CA ILE A 13 30.76 34.46 -3.30
C ILE A 13 30.70 35.97 -3.11
N GLN A 14 31.59 36.67 -3.79
CA GLN A 14 31.60 38.12 -3.88
C GLN A 14 31.33 38.57 -5.32
N TYR A 15 31.00 39.85 -5.49
CA TYR A 15 30.66 40.41 -6.79
C TYR A 15 31.63 41.51 -7.18
N GLN A 16 32.34 41.32 -8.29
CA GLN A 16 33.40 42.22 -8.74
C GLN A 16 32.86 43.63 -9.00
N GLY A 17 33.43 44.63 -8.32
CA GLY A 17 33.06 46.04 -8.51
C GLY A 17 31.78 46.48 -7.78
N LEU A 18 31.20 45.63 -6.92
CA LEU A 18 29.90 45.92 -6.30
C LEU A 18 29.97 47.09 -5.31
N ARG A 19 31.02 47.16 -4.49
CA ARG A 19 31.19 48.25 -3.50
C ARG A 19 31.43 49.58 -4.21
N GLU A 20 32.26 49.59 -5.25
CA GLU A 20 32.54 50.77 -6.07
C GLU A 20 31.27 51.28 -6.77
N THR A 21 30.44 50.37 -7.26
CA THR A 21 29.14 50.71 -7.89
C THR A 21 28.18 51.36 -6.90
N CYS A 22 28.10 50.84 -5.66
CA CYS A 22 27.23 51.41 -4.63
C CYS A 22 27.69 52.82 -4.19
N ASN A 23 28.99 53.08 -4.24
CA ASN A 23 29.61 54.38 -3.93
C ASN A 23 29.58 55.38 -5.10
N ASN A 24 29.26 54.95 -6.32
CA ASN A 24 29.27 55.82 -7.50
C ASN A 24 28.02 56.72 -7.55
N GLU A 25 28.14 57.94 -7.03
CA GLU A 25 27.04 58.93 -7.04
C GLU A 25 26.54 59.27 -8.45
N GLY A 26 27.42 59.30 -9.46
CA GLY A 26 27.05 59.60 -10.84
C GLY A 26 26.10 58.57 -11.45
N LEU A 27 26.23 57.29 -11.08
CA LEU A 27 25.32 56.22 -11.51
C LEU A 27 23.90 56.44 -10.96
N TRP A 28 23.81 56.72 -9.65
CA TRP A 28 22.52 56.89 -8.97
C TRP A 28 21.83 58.21 -9.35
N GLN A 29 22.60 59.22 -9.74
CA GLN A 29 22.07 60.45 -10.35
C GLN A 29 21.56 60.22 -11.79
N THR A 30 22.18 59.31 -12.55
CA THR A 30 21.74 58.95 -13.92
C THR A 30 20.46 58.13 -13.92
N TYR A 31 20.24 57.31 -12.88
CA TYR A 31 19.02 56.52 -12.67
C TYR A 31 18.34 56.91 -11.35
N PRO A 32 17.74 58.12 -11.26
CA PRO A 32 17.29 58.67 -10.00
C PRO A 32 15.99 58.01 -9.52
N HIS A 33 15.99 57.58 -8.27
CA HIS A 33 14.79 57.21 -7.52
C HIS A 33 14.91 57.78 -6.10
N PRO A 34 13.85 58.36 -5.49
CA PRO A 34 13.94 59.01 -4.18
C PRO A 34 14.62 58.12 -3.12
N ILE A 35 14.17 56.87 -3.03
CA ILE A 35 14.72 55.86 -2.09
C ILE A 35 16.19 55.53 -2.38
N LEU A 36 16.57 55.37 -3.65
CA LEU A 36 17.96 55.01 -3.99
C LEU A 36 18.91 56.19 -3.75
N LEU A 37 18.44 57.43 -3.94
CA LEU A 37 19.24 58.64 -3.69
C LEU A 37 19.43 58.89 -2.19
N GLU A 38 18.40 58.66 -1.38
CA GLU A 38 18.43 58.81 0.08
C GLU A 38 19.17 57.66 0.79
N ALA A 39 19.16 56.46 0.20
CA ALA A 39 19.87 55.30 0.75
C ALA A 39 21.39 55.52 0.84
N SER A 40 21.97 55.09 1.97
CA SER A 40 23.42 55.03 2.14
C SER A 40 24.06 54.01 1.18
N PRO A 41 25.36 54.15 0.86
CA PRO A 41 26.05 53.16 0.03
C PRO A 41 26.01 51.74 0.61
N GLN A 42 25.97 51.61 1.94
CA GLN A 42 25.86 50.33 2.62
C GLN A 42 24.47 49.69 2.46
N GLU A 43 23.39 50.46 2.54
CA GLU A 43 22.03 49.96 2.28
C GLU A 43 21.88 49.50 0.82
N ARG A 44 22.40 50.28 -0.15
CA ARG A 44 22.45 49.88 -1.56
C ARG A 44 23.22 48.56 -1.73
N PHE A 45 24.35 48.42 -1.07
CA PHE A 45 25.17 47.20 -1.11
C PHE A 45 24.40 45.98 -0.60
N VAL A 46 23.73 46.07 0.55
CA VAL A 46 22.95 44.97 1.12
C VAL A 46 21.81 44.55 0.18
N VAL A 47 21.05 45.52 -0.33
CA VAL A 47 19.92 45.25 -1.23
C VAL A 47 20.38 44.60 -2.54
N ILE A 48 21.43 45.12 -3.15
CA ILE A 48 21.95 44.58 -4.42
C ILE A 48 22.55 43.20 -4.18
N LYS A 49 23.33 43.00 -3.12
CA LYS A 49 23.92 41.69 -2.80
C LYS A 49 22.83 40.63 -2.63
N GLU A 50 21.77 40.90 -1.86
CA GLU A 50 20.66 39.95 -1.68
C GLU A 50 19.91 39.66 -2.99
N LEU A 51 19.78 40.63 -3.90
CA LEU A 51 19.24 40.39 -5.24
C LEU A 51 20.14 39.45 -6.05
N LEU A 52 21.43 39.73 -6.13
CA LEU A 52 22.37 38.93 -6.92
C LEU A 52 22.51 37.51 -6.34
N ASP A 53 22.50 37.36 -5.01
CA ASP A 53 22.50 36.07 -4.33
C ASP A 53 21.20 35.28 -4.60
N LEU A 54 20.05 35.95 -4.63
CA LEU A 54 18.79 35.33 -5.04
C LEU A 54 18.86 34.82 -6.48
N LEU A 55 19.32 35.66 -7.42
CA LEU A 55 19.45 35.27 -8.83
C LEU A 55 20.36 34.05 -8.97
N ARG A 56 21.51 34.05 -8.28
CA ARG A 56 22.47 32.95 -8.28
C ARG A 56 21.87 31.66 -7.71
N ARG A 57 21.26 31.71 -6.53
CA ARG A 57 20.68 30.54 -5.84
C ARG A 57 19.51 29.92 -6.60
N GLU A 58 18.76 30.71 -7.36
CA GLU A 58 17.64 30.25 -8.18
C GLU A 58 18.05 29.91 -9.64
N LEU A 59 19.35 29.85 -9.95
CA LEU A 59 19.89 29.58 -11.29
C LEU A 59 19.46 30.62 -12.36
N ALA A 60 19.13 31.84 -11.98
CA ALA A 60 18.95 32.97 -12.90
C ALA A 60 20.28 33.58 -13.29
N ILE A 61 21.14 32.77 -13.92
CA ILE A 61 22.51 33.11 -14.30
C ILE A 61 22.65 33.00 -15.81
N ASP A 62 23.28 34.00 -16.41
CA ASP A 62 23.67 34.04 -17.81
C ASP A 62 24.96 33.21 -17.99
N ALA A 63 24.78 31.89 -18.00
CA ALA A 63 25.83 30.90 -18.23
C ALA A 63 25.47 30.09 -19.46
N GLU A 64 26.39 30.04 -20.44
CA GLU A 64 26.14 29.38 -21.74
C GLU A 64 25.73 27.91 -21.57
N LEU A 65 26.40 27.16 -20.69
CA LEU A 65 26.11 25.74 -20.46
C LEU A 65 24.73 25.46 -19.84
N LEU A 66 24.11 26.45 -19.20
CA LEU A 66 22.79 26.30 -18.58
C LEU A 66 21.65 26.70 -19.52
N GLN A 67 21.95 27.23 -20.71
CA GLN A 67 20.93 27.55 -21.71
C GLN A 67 20.37 26.26 -22.34
N ALA A 68 19.07 26.26 -22.64
CA ALA A 68 18.35 25.04 -23.04
C ALA A 68 18.93 24.36 -24.29
N ASP A 69 19.37 25.15 -25.28
CA ASP A 69 19.99 24.67 -26.51
C ASP A 69 21.34 23.97 -26.27
N ARG A 70 22.11 24.46 -25.29
CA ARG A 70 23.41 23.89 -24.90
C ARG A 70 23.26 22.65 -24.04
N LEU A 71 22.23 22.59 -23.19
CA LEU A 71 21.94 21.41 -22.38
C LEU A 71 21.60 20.18 -23.25
N GLU A 72 20.81 20.34 -24.31
CA GLU A 72 20.53 19.23 -25.24
C GLU A 72 21.79 18.70 -25.91
N ARG A 73 22.72 19.60 -26.25
CA ARG A 73 24.01 19.23 -26.82
C ARG A 73 24.88 18.51 -25.80
N LEU A 74 24.96 19.02 -24.57
CA LEU A 74 25.69 18.40 -23.46
C LEU A 74 25.18 16.99 -23.19
N GLN A 75 23.85 16.79 -23.18
CA GLN A 75 23.25 15.47 -23.00
C GLN A 75 23.71 14.48 -24.07
N LYS A 76 23.71 14.90 -25.35
CA LYS A 76 24.17 14.06 -26.46
C LYS A 76 25.67 13.73 -26.35
N GLU A 77 26.49 14.72 -26.03
CA GLU A 77 27.95 14.54 -25.88
C GLU A 77 28.28 13.60 -24.71
N VAL A 78 27.62 13.77 -23.57
CA VAL A 78 27.75 12.87 -22.40
C VAL A 78 27.28 11.46 -22.73
N ALA A 79 26.14 11.29 -23.40
CA ALA A 79 25.62 9.98 -23.76
C ALA A 79 26.55 9.19 -24.71
N GLN A 80 27.33 9.88 -25.55
CA GLN A 80 28.32 9.27 -26.44
C GLN A 80 29.66 8.99 -25.74
N SER A 81 30.05 9.86 -24.80
CA SER A 81 31.40 9.85 -24.22
C SER A 81 31.50 9.08 -22.90
N ILE A 82 30.39 8.97 -22.16
CA ILE A 82 30.36 8.45 -20.79
C ILE A 82 29.50 7.18 -20.72
N ARG A 83 29.99 6.17 -19.99
CA ARG A 83 29.28 4.91 -19.73
C ARG A 83 28.39 5.01 -18.49
N GLU A 84 27.39 4.16 -18.37
CA GLU A 84 26.66 3.98 -17.10
C GLU A 84 27.63 3.63 -15.95
N PRO A 85 27.38 4.08 -14.71
CA PRO A 85 26.25 4.90 -14.25
C PRO A 85 26.44 6.41 -14.42
N TRP A 86 27.46 6.89 -15.15
CA TRP A 86 27.88 8.30 -15.11
C TRP A 86 27.27 9.19 -16.21
N LYS A 87 26.39 8.64 -17.06
CA LYS A 87 25.66 9.41 -18.08
C LYS A 87 24.29 9.88 -17.57
N PHE A 88 23.69 10.85 -18.26
CA PHE A 88 22.31 11.29 -18.00
C PHE A 88 21.29 10.23 -18.43
N GLU A 89 20.18 10.10 -17.70
CA GLU A 89 19.11 9.17 -18.06
C GLU A 89 18.21 9.71 -19.20
N PRO A 90 17.62 8.82 -20.01
CA PRO A 90 16.58 9.20 -20.97
C PRO A 90 15.38 9.83 -20.25
N GLY A 91 15.20 11.15 -20.42
CA GLY A 91 14.15 11.91 -19.77
C GLY A 91 14.56 12.66 -18.49
N GLU A 92 15.84 12.60 -18.09
CA GLU A 92 16.37 13.42 -17.01
C GLU A 92 16.24 14.91 -17.36
N ILE A 93 15.48 15.64 -16.54
CA ILE A 93 15.28 17.08 -16.70
C ILE A 93 16.45 17.81 -16.06
N LEU A 94 17.36 18.32 -16.88
CA LEU A 94 18.44 19.18 -16.43
C LEU A 94 17.90 20.57 -16.09
N HIS A 95 18.39 21.14 -14.99
CA HIS A 95 18.04 22.50 -14.61
C HIS A 95 18.62 23.49 -15.61
N SER A 96 17.74 24.19 -16.32
CA SER A 96 18.13 25.28 -17.22
C SER A 96 18.21 26.61 -16.47
N ALA A 97 18.91 27.57 -17.07
CA ALA A 97 19.00 28.92 -16.56
C ALA A 97 17.59 29.55 -16.51
N LYS A 98 17.17 29.96 -15.31
CA LYS A 98 15.89 30.64 -15.10
C LYS A 98 16.00 32.12 -15.48
N TRP A 99 14.84 32.77 -15.63
CA TRP A 99 14.77 34.21 -15.86
C TRP A 99 14.03 34.91 -14.72
N ALA A 100 14.60 35.96 -14.15
CA ALA A 100 13.90 36.73 -13.13
C ALA A 100 13.01 37.81 -13.78
N SER A 101 11.69 37.66 -13.66
CA SER A 101 10.68 38.53 -14.27
C SER A 101 10.15 39.57 -13.29
N PHE A 102 9.95 40.79 -13.77
CA PHE A 102 9.40 41.91 -13.00
C PHE A 102 8.02 42.38 -13.52
N VAL A 103 7.29 41.53 -14.27
CA VAL A 103 5.93 41.81 -14.77
C VAL A 103 4.89 40.95 -14.05
N LYS A 104 3.69 41.52 -13.83
CA LYS A 104 2.64 41.03 -12.93
C LYS A 104 1.77 39.87 -13.45
N ASP A 105 1.90 39.49 -14.73
CA ASP A 105 0.88 38.68 -15.41
C ASP A 105 1.46 37.39 -16.00
N GLU A 106 1.39 36.29 -15.24
CA GLU A 106 1.73 34.94 -15.70
C GLU A 106 0.92 34.53 -16.96
N SER A 107 -0.25 35.13 -17.18
CA SER A 107 -1.11 34.83 -18.34
C SER A 107 -0.61 35.47 -19.65
N LYS A 108 -0.01 36.66 -19.59
CA LYS A 108 0.57 37.35 -20.77
C LYS A 108 1.99 36.91 -21.10
N VAL A 109 2.71 36.33 -20.14
CA VAL A 109 4.02 35.69 -20.40
C VAL A 109 3.84 34.45 -21.28
N LYS A 110 2.71 33.73 -21.15
CA LYS A 110 2.38 32.55 -21.98
C LYS A 110 2.01 32.89 -23.44
N SER A 111 1.45 34.07 -23.72
CA SER A 111 0.90 34.38 -25.06
C SER A 111 1.95 34.81 -26.10
N TYR A 112 3.18 35.12 -25.69
CA TYR A 112 4.24 35.62 -26.58
C TYR A 112 5.45 34.69 -26.71
N ARG A 113 5.51 33.56 -26.00
CA ARG A 113 6.70 32.71 -25.96
C ARG A 113 6.38 31.27 -26.32
N THR A 114 6.86 30.85 -27.49
CA THR A 114 6.96 29.45 -27.92
C THR A 114 7.99 28.65 -27.11
N ASP A 115 8.84 29.30 -26.32
CA ASP A 115 9.84 28.65 -25.46
C ASP A 115 9.37 28.61 -23.99
N LYS A 116 9.24 27.40 -23.44
CA LYS A 116 8.98 27.11 -22.01
C LYS A 116 10.17 27.53 -21.14
N ARG A 117 10.36 28.84 -20.90
CA ARG A 117 11.39 29.34 -19.96
C ARG A 117 10.82 29.39 -18.54
N GLU A 118 11.50 28.74 -17.59
CA GLU A 118 11.18 28.87 -16.17
C GLU A 118 11.49 30.29 -15.67
N THR A 119 10.58 30.87 -14.87
CA THR A 119 10.73 32.25 -14.38
C THR A 119 10.62 32.36 -12.87
N ILE A 120 11.38 33.29 -12.29
CA ILE A 120 11.31 33.68 -10.88
C ILE A 120 10.65 35.06 -10.81
N SER A 121 9.65 35.22 -9.94
CA SER A 121 8.97 36.51 -9.79
C SER A 121 9.74 37.47 -8.89
N LEU A 122 10.03 38.67 -9.40
CA LEU A 122 10.47 39.84 -8.65
C LEU A 122 9.29 40.78 -8.35
N GLY A 123 8.04 40.33 -8.40
CA GLY A 123 6.88 41.15 -8.03
C GLY A 123 6.86 41.48 -6.52
N LYS A 124 6.09 42.49 -6.11
CA LYS A 124 6.01 42.96 -4.71
C LYS A 124 5.70 41.84 -3.69
N ARG A 125 4.90 40.85 -4.10
CA ARG A 125 4.52 39.70 -3.24
C ARG A 125 5.60 38.63 -3.10
N SER A 126 6.66 38.67 -3.91
CA SER A 126 7.78 37.72 -3.84
C SER A 126 8.63 37.94 -2.57
N ARG A 127 9.54 37.00 -2.27
CA ARG A 127 10.44 37.12 -1.10
C ARG A 127 11.28 38.40 -1.18
N PHE A 128 11.89 38.64 -2.34
CA PHE A 128 12.64 39.87 -2.61
C PHE A 128 11.74 41.11 -2.58
N GLY A 129 10.54 41.02 -3.15
CA GLY A 129 9.64 42.18 -3.20
C GLY A 129 9.19 42.65 -1.82
N ARG A 130 8.92 41.72 -0.90
CA ARG A 130 8.62 42.05 0.50
C ARG A 130 9.81 42.65 1.21
N PHE A 131 11.00 42.09 1.02
CA PHE A 131 12.25 42.61 1.59
C PHE A 131 12.56 44.02 1.11
N LEU A 132 12.57 44.26 -0.21
CA LEU A 132 12.82 45.57 -0.82
C LEU A 132 11.80 46.63 -0.39
N SER A 133 10.59 46.22 0.03
CA SER A 133 9.54 47.11 0.53
C SER A 133 9.57 47.28 2.06
N SER A 134 10.57 46.79 2.78
CA SER A 134 10.57 46.72 4.25
C SER A 134 11.67 47.58 4.89
N ASN A 135 11.54 47.81 6.20
CA ASN A 135 12.56 48.45 7.03
C ASN A 135 13.89 47.64 7.07
N ASP A 136 13.84 46.33 6.82
CA ASP A 136 15.07 45.51 6.76
C ASP A 136 15.94 45.87 5.52
N ALA A 137 15.36 46.47 4.47
CA ALA A 137 16.10 46.97 3.30
C ALA A 137 16.51 48.44 3.44
N TRP A 138 15.68 49.25 4.12
CA TRP A 138 15.87 50.70 4.26
C TRP A 138 15.56 51.12 5.70
N SER A 139 16.59 51.48 6.47
CA SER A 139 16.51 51.66 7.92
C SER A 139 15.56 52.78 8.40
N TRP A 140 15.22 53.69 7.48
CA TRP A 140 14.37 54.86 7.69
C TRP A 140 12.93 54.66 7.18
N LEU A 141 12.61 53.52 6.54
CA LEU A 141 11.30 53.25 5.98
C LEU A 141 10.35 52.67 7.03
N ASN A 142 9.45 53.50 7.54
CA ASN A 142 8.49 53.12 8.59
C ASN A 142 7.29 52.31 8.08
N GLU A 143 6.85 52.54 6.84
CA GLU A 143 5.72 51.84 6.22
C GLU A 143 6.12 51.13 4.92
N PRO A 144 5.53 49.96 4.60
CA PRO A 144 5.87 49.28 3.35
C PRO A 144 5.47 50.05 2.11
N LEU A 145 6.34 50.05 1.09
CA LEU A 145 6.12 50.77 -0.17
C LEU A 145 4.80 50.39 -0.85
N LYS A 146 4.13 51.34 -1.50
CA LYS A 146 2.94 51.04 -2.32
C LYS A 146 3.36 50.36 -3.63
N GLU A 147 2.43 49.64 -4.27
CA GLU A 147 2.74 48.84 -5.46
C GLU A 147 3.33 49.63 -6.66
N PRO A 148 2.82 50.81 -7.03
CA PRO A 148 3.42 51.59 -8.13
C PRO A 148 4.82 52.13 -7.78
N GLU A 149 5.05 52.51 -6.52
CA GLU A 149 6.35 52.97 -6.02
C GLU A 149 7.38 51.83 -6.03
N TYR A 150 6.97 50.63 -5.60
CA TYR A 150 7.78 49.42 -5.68
C TYR A 150 8.19 49.10 -7.12
N GLU A 151 7.24 49.09 -8.06
CA GLU A 151 7.53 48.77 -9.46
C GLU A 151 8.51 49.78 -10.08
N ASN A 152 8.40 51.06 -9.72
CA ASN A 152 9.33 52.08 -10.19
C ASN A 152 10.73 51.93 -9.58
N LEU A 153 10.81 51.67 -8.27
CA LEU A 153 12.06 51.38 -7.57
C LEU A 153 12.78 50.19 -8.21
N LEU A 154 12.08 49.08 -8.39
CA LEU A 154 12.64 47.85 -8.96
C LEU A 154 13.13 48.08 -10.40
N LYS A 155 12.34 48.74 -11.25
CA LYS A 155 12.73 49.07 -12.63
C LYS A 155 13.97 49.95 -12.67
N THR A 156 14.07 50.93 -11.78
CA THR A 156 15.22 51.85 -11.71
C THR A 156 16.47 51.14 -11.22
N LEU A 157 16.34 50.32 -10.18
CA LEU A 157 17.43 49.48 -9.67
C LEU A 157 17.98 48.54 -10.74
N ILE A 158 17.10 47.85 -11.49
CA ILE A 158 17.50 46.95 -12.58
C ILE A 158 18.25 47.71 -13.69
N LYS A 159 17.78 48.90 -14.08
CA LYS A 159 18.48 49.73 -15.10
C LYS A 159 19.89 50.13 -14.64
N ALA A 160 20.05 50.51 -13.37
CA ALA A 160 21.36 50.82 -12.81
C ALA A 160 22.29 49.60 -12.85
N LEU A 161 21.81 48.43 -12.42
CA LEU A 161 22.59 47.18 -12.46
C LEU A 161 22.96 46.73 -13.88
N GLN A 162 22.08 46.99 -14.85
CA GLN A 162 22.36 46.75 -16.27
C GLN A 162 23.49 47.65 -16.78
N ALA A 163 23.44 48.96 -16.47
CA ALA A 163 24.48 49.91 -16.86
C ALA A 163 25.84 49.56 -16.22
N SER A 164 25.83 49.04 -14.99
CA SER A 164 27.03 48.55 -14.30
C SER A 164 27.48 47.15 -14.73
N GLY A 165 26.72 46.48 -15.59
CA GLY A 165 27.06 45.18 -16.17
C GLY A 165 26.91 43.98 -15.23
N PHE A 166 26.11 44.08 -14.16
CA PHE A 166 25.81 42.94 -13.27
C PHE A 166 24.80 41.97 -13.85
N VAL A 167 23.85 42.48 -14.63
CA VAL A 167 22.75 41.68 -15.18
C VAL A 167 22.64 41.85 -16.69
N SER A 168 22.35 40.77 -17.40
CA SER A 168 21.83 40.82 -18.77
C SER A 168 20.31 40.95 -18.74
N ARG A 169 19.74 41.57 -19.77
CA ARG A 169 18.32 41.92 -19.83
C ARG A 169 17.70 41.48 -21.15
N ASP A 170 16.54 40.87 -21.02
CA ASP A 170 15.53 40.68 -22.06
C ASP A 170 14.34 41.65 -21.78
N ASP A 171 13.38 41.81 -22.69
CA ASP A 171 12.35 42.88 -22.64
C ASP A 171 11.72 43.07 -21.23
N HIS A 172 11.46 41.97 -20.53
CA HIS A 172 10.82 41.93 -19.20
C HIS A 172 11.53 41.04 -18.16
N SER A 173 12.78 40.64 -18.38
CA SER A 173 13.46 39.70 -17.47
C SER A 173 14.96 39.91 -17.41
N ILE A 174 15.59 39.42 -16.34
CA ILE A 174 17.03 39.55 -16.10
C ILE A 174 17.70 38.22 -15.73
N GLN A 175 19.01 38.14 -16.01
CA GLN A 175 19.92 37.10 -15.54
C GLN A 175 21.21 37.73 -15.02
N LEU A 176 21.82 37.12 -14.00
CA LEU A 176 23.12 37.51 -13.44
C LEU A 176 24.25 37.12 -14.39
N ARG A 177 25.15 38.05 -14.72
CA ARG A 177 26.32 37.74 -15.54
C ARG A 177 27.39 37.00 -14.75
N LEU A 178 27.83 35.86 -15.28
CA LEU A 178 28.81 34.97 -14.64
C LEU A 178 30.16 35.67 -14.39
N ASN A 179 30.59 36.56 -15.29
CA ASN A 179 31.86 37.27 -15.20
C ASN A 179 31.95 38.30 -14.05
N LYS A 180 30.85 38.51 -13.31
CA LYS A 180 30.82 39.37 -12.12
C LYS A 180 30.94 38.59 -10.81
N MET A 181 30.94 37.26 -10.85
CA MET A 181 31.05 36.42 -9.65
C MET A 181 32.51 36.09 -9.35
N GLU A 182 32.92 36.34 -8.11
CA GLU A 182 34.24 35.98 -7.58
C GLU A 182 34.10 34.93 -6.49
N TRP A 183 34.91 33.88 -6.58
CA TRP A 183 34.89 32.74 -5.67
C TRP A 183 36.05 32.88 -4.69
N HIS A 184 35.74 33.13 -3.42
CA HIS A 184 36.73 33.31 -2.37
C HIS A 184 36.73 32.09 -1.45
N ALA A 185 37.83 31.34 -1.44
CA ALA A 185 38.02 30.27 -0.47
C ALA A 185 38.20 30.88 0.92
N VAL A 186 37.37 30.47 1.87
CA VAL A 186 37.34 31.00 3.24
C VAL A 186 37.27 29.86 4.25
N HIS A 187 37.46 30.17 5.54
CA HIS A 187 37.23 29.22 6.63
C HIS A 187 36.50 29.93 7.76
N LEU A 188 35.17 29.76 7.81
CA LEU A 188 34.30 30.45 8.74
C LEU A 188 33.67 29.46 9.72
N ASP A 189 33.73 29.77 11.02
CA ASP A 189 32.98 29.04 12.06
C ASP A 189 31.49 29.45 12.10
N GLN A 190 31.19 30.63 11.55
CA GLN A 190 29.85 31.20 11.52
C GLN A 190 29.60 31.89 10.18
N ILE A 191 28.41 31.68 9.62
CA ILE A 191 27.99 32.28 8.35
C ILE A 191 26.77 33.18 8.55
N PRO A 192 26.62 34.26 7.76
CA PRO A 192 25.47 35.14 7.83
C PRO A 192 24.19 34.44 7.33
N VAL A 193 23.08 34.64 8.04
CA VAL A 193 21.75 34.18 7.59
C VAL A 193 21.23 35.14 6.51
N SER A 194 20.73 34.62 5.39
CA SER A 194 20.11 35.46 4.35
C SER A 194 18.84 36.13 4.87
N LEU A 195 18.74 37.43 4.60
CA LEU A 195 17.60 38.24 5.04
C LEU A 195 16.29 37.78 4.38
N LEU A 196 16.36 37.15 3.21
CA LEU A 196 15.21 36.65 2.44
C LEU A 196 14.59 35.36 3.00
N THR A 197 15.33 34.57 3.79
CA THR A 197 14.89 33.25 4.31
C THR A 197 14.74 33.20 5.82
N SER A 198 15.15 34.23 6.56
CA SER A 198 14.98 34.29 8.01
C SER A 198 13.49 34.33 8.40
N LYS A 199 12.95 33.21 8.91
CA LYS A 199 11.69 33.21 9.65
C LYS A 199 12.02 33.61 11.08
N ARG A 200 11.91 34.90 11.41
CA ARG A 200 12.02 35.36 12.80
C ARG A 200 10.85 34.77 13.60
N LEU A 201 11.10 33.72 14.38
CA LEU A 201 10.30 33.45 15.58
C LEU A 201 10.43 34.69 16.47
N GLN A 202 9.32 35.25 16.92
CA GLN A 202 9.33 36.45 17.77
C GLN A 202 10.31 36.25 18.93
N GLY A 203 11.38 37.06 18.97
CA GLY A 203 12.37 37.05 20.05
C GLY A 203 13.78 36.51 19.73
N SER A 204 14.03 35.92 18.56
CA SER A 204 15.40 35.48 18.18
C SER A 204 16.16 36.55 17.37
N THR A 205 17.32 36.98 17.88
CA THR A 205 18.20 38.02 17.30
C THR A 205 19.45 37.47 16.61
N THR A 206 19.59 36.15 16.45
CA THR A 206 20.81 35.55 15.87
C THR A 206 20.89 35.75 14.37
N ASN A 207 21.80 36.63 13.93
CA ASN A 207 22.09 36.94 12.52
C ASN A 207 23.10 35.96 11.87
N GLN A 208 23.57 34.96 12.62
CA GLN A 208 24.62 34.03 12.21
C GLN A 208 24.25 32.59 12.56
N THR A 209 24.65 31.66 11.69
CA THR A 209 24.51 30.21 11.89
C THR A 209 25.89 29.58 12.04
N THR A 210 26.07 28.73 13.04
CA THR A 210 27.31 27.95 13.22
C THR A 210 27.46 26.94 12.10
N THR A 211 28.65 26.86 11.51
CA THR A 211 28.94 25.90 10.43
C THR A 211 29.05 24.48 11.00
N ASN A 212 28.69 23.48 10.18
CA ASN A 212 28.81 22.09 10.58
C ASN A 212 30.26 21.60 10.42
N ARG A 213 30.97 21.49 11.54
CA ARG A 213 32.38 21.05 11.59
C ARG A 213 32.63 19.70 10.91
N PHE A 214 31.67 18.78 10.95
CA PHE A 214 31.83 17.49 10.28
C PHE A 214 32.00 17.67 8.77
N PHE A 215 31.11 18.42 8.11
CA PHE A 215 31.18 18.66 6.67
C PHE A 215 32.34 19.57 6.29
N GLN A 216 32.67 20.55 7.13
CA GLN A 216 33.86 21.39 6.94
C GLN A 216 35.13 20.55 6.89
N ASN A 217 35.31 19.64 7.85
CA ASN A 217 36.42 18.70 7.87
C ASN A 217 36.36 17.70 6.71
N LEU A 218 35.16 17.23 6.34
CA LEU A 218 34.98 16.28 5.24
C LEU A 218 35.43 16.87 3.90
N TYR A 219 35.01 18.09 3.57
CA TYR A 219 35.38 18.75 2.31
C TYR A 219 36.83 19.22 2.25
N GLN A 220 37.50 19.36 3.40
CA GLN A 220 38.93 19.67 3.48
C GLN A 220 39.83 18.43 3.43
N ARG A 221 39.29 17.23 3.67
CA ARG A 221 40.07 15.99 3.58
C ARG A 221 40.46 15.73 2.12
N ASP A 222 41.67 15.21 1.95
CA ASP A 222 42.14 14.78 0.63
C ASP A 222 41.27 13.63 0.12
N VAL A 223 40.61 13.88 -1.01
CA VAL A 223 39.74 12.91 -1.69
C VAL A 223 40.53 11.65 -2.06
N ALA A 224 41.84 11.74 -2.28
CA ALA A 224 42.69 10.58 -2.57
C ALA A 224 42.76 9.56 -1.42
N GLN A 225 42.44 9.96 -0.18
CA GLN A 225 42.37 9.05 0.97
C GLN A 225 41.02 8.33 1.08
N ILE A 226 40.00 8.78 0.35
CA ILE A 226 38.69 8.14 0.32
C ILE A 226 38.81 6.94 -0.63
N LYS A 227 38.91 5.73 -0.06
CA LYS A 227 38.79 4.50 -0.84
C LYS A 227 37.45 4.49 -1.58
N ASN A 228 37.42 3.92 -2.77
CA ASN A 228 36.17 3.65 -3.49
C ASN A 228 35.26 2.80 -2.59
N LEU A 229 34.22 3.42 -2.04
CA LEU A 229 33.19 2.75 -1.27
C LEU A 229 32.00 2.54 -2.20
N GLU A 230 31.94 1.38 -2.82
CA GLU A 230 30.74 0.95 -3.53
C GLU A 230 29.82 0.20 -2.56
N ALA A 231 28.55 0.55 -2.59
CA ALA A 231 27.51 -0.15 -1.88
C ALA A 231 26.39 -0.57 -2.83
N ARG A 232 25.81 -1.74 -2.59
CA ARG A 232 24.71 -2.29 -3.42
C ARG A 232 23.62 -2.87 -2.53
N GLU A 233 22.41 -2.91 -3.06
CA GLU A 233 21.29 -3.57 -2.37
C GLU A 233 21.35 -5.09 -2.55
N HIS A 234 20.80 -5.82 -1.57
CA HIS A 234 20.58 -7.25 -1.65
C HIS A 234 19.19 -7.56 -1.12
N THR A 235 18.20 -7.51 -2.00
CA THR A 235 16.78 -7.66 -1.67
C THR A 235 16.14 -8.73 -2.55
N GLY A 236 14.95 -9.21 -2.19
CA GLY A 236 14.21 -10.18 -3.00
C GLY A 236 13.76 -9.66 -4.38
N GLN A 237 13.98 -8.37 -4.66
CA GLN A 237 13.66 -7.72 -5.95
C GLN A 237 14.83 -7.76 -6.93
N VAL A 238 16.04 -8.06 -6.44
CA VAL A 238 17.25 -8.21 -7.26
C VAL A 238 17.27 -9.64 -7.84
N THR A 239 17.66 -9.78 -9.10
CA THR A 239 17.82 -11.10 -9.76
C THR A 239 18.87 -11.95 -9.07
N ASN A 240 18.74 -13.28 -9.09
CA ASN A 240 19.72 -14.13 -8.41
C ASN A 240 21.12 -13.98 -9.01
N GLU A 241 21.25 -13.88 -10.34
CA GLU A 241 22.56 -13.62 -10.99
C GLU A 241 23.23 -12.36 -10.42
N ASN A 242 22.48 -11.27 -10.27
CA ASN A 242 23.00 -10.05 -9.67
C ASN A 242 23.26 -10.21 -8.17
N ARG A 243 22.46 -11.00 -7.44
CA ARG A 243 22.69 -11.29 -6.01
C ARG A 243 23.94 -12.11 -5.81
N GLU A 244 24.12 -13.21 -6.56
CA GLU A 244 25.31 -14.05 -6.56
C GLU A 244 26.56 -13.24 -6.90
N GLN A 245 26.50 -12.43 -7.96
CA GLN A 245 27.59 -11.53 -8.34
C GLN A 245 27.90 -10.51 -7.22
N ARG A 246 26.86 -9.91 -6.61
CA ARG A 246 27.03 -8.97 -5.48
C ARG A 246 27.58 -9.67 -4.24
N GLU A 247 27.18 -10.90 -3.96
CA GLU A 247 27.70 -11.73 -2.87
C GLU A 247 29.18 -12.07 -3.10
N GLU A 248 29.56 -12.44 -4.32
CA GLU A 248 30.95 -12.69 -4.69
C GLU A 248 31.80 -11.41 -4.64
N ASP A 249 31.30 -10.30 -5.18
CA ASP A 249 32.00 -9.02 -5.16
C ASP A 249 32.12 -8.47 -3.73
N PHE A 250 31.15 -8.73 -2.86
CA PHE A 250 31.24 -8.42 -1.44
C PHE A 250 32.26 -9.32 -0.73
N ARG A 251 32.25 -10.63 -0.99
CA ARG A 251 33.23 -11.59 -0.45
C ARG A 251 34.67 -11.25 -0.86
N ASN A 252 34.86 -10.75 -2.08
CA ASN A 252 36.15 -10.31 -2.60
C ASN A 252 36.53 -8.87 -2.19
N GLY A 253 35.68 -8.16 -1.44
CA GLY A 253 35.92 -6.79 -0.97
C GLY A 253 35.87 -5.72 -2.06
N LYS A 254 35.30 -6.00 -3.24
CA LYS A 254 35.02 -5.00 -4.28
C LYS A 254 33.82 -4.13 -3.90
N ILE A 255 32.79 -4.76 -3.32
CA ILE A 255 31.68 -4.07 -2.67
C ILE A 255 32.02 -3.97 -1.19
N ALA A 256 32.04 -2.74 -0.66
CA ALA A 256 32.40 -2.50 0.73
C ALA A 256 31.19 -2.64 1.68
N ALA A 257 29.97 -2.47 1.15
CA ALA A 257 28.74 -2.57 1.94
C ALA A 257 27.59 -3.16 1.12
N LEU A 258 26.87 -4.11 1.71
CA LEU A 258 25.60 -4.61 1.19
C LEU A 258 24.44 -4.14 2.07
N PHE A 259 23.41 -3.57 1.43
CA PHE A 259 22.17 -3.18 2.08
C PHE A 259 21.12 -4.26 1.90
N CYS A 260 20.91 -5.06 2.94
CA CYS A 260 20.13 -6.28 2.84
C CYS A 260 18.73 -6.13 3.44
N SER A 261 17.74 -6.78 2.81
CA SER A 261 16.45 -7.08 3.45
C SER A 261 16.58 -8.40 4.25
N PRO A 262 15.48 -9.04 4.70
CA PRO A 262 15.55 -10.36 5.34
C PRO A 262 16.18 -11.48 4.48
N THR A 263 16.53 -11.22 3.22
CA THR A 263 17.20 -12.16 2.32
C THR A 263 18.54 -12.67 2.86
N MET A 264 19.19 -11.93 3.76
CA MET A 264 20.43 -12.33 4.42
C MET A 264 20.22 -12.89 5.84
N GLU A 265 18.99 -12.92 6.35
CA GLU A 265 18.67 -13.58 7.62
C GLU A 265 18.70 -15.09 7.50
N LEU A 266 18.38 -15.61 6.31
CA LEU A 266 18.24 -17.03 6.01
C LEU A 266 19.47 -17.56 5.24
N GLY A 267 20.11 -18.60 5.77
CA GLY A 267 20.92 -19.59 5.03
C GLY A 267 22.19 -19.18 4.26
N ILE A 268 22.44 -17.91 3.93
CA ILE A 268 23.58 -17.54 3.07
C ILE A 268 24.88 -17.57 3.87
N ASP A 269 25.87 -18.33 3.40
CA ASP A 269 27.20 -18.39 3.98
C ASP A 269 28.08 -17.26 3.45
N ILE A 270 28.07 -16.14 4.18
CA ILE A 270 29.03 -15.07 3.98
C ILE A 270 30.11 -15.25 5.03
N SER A 271 31.23 -15.82 4.61
CA SER A 271 32.45 -15.91 5.40
C SER A 271 32.93 -14.50 5.77
N ASP A 272 33.28 -14.30 7.04
CA ASP A 272 34.06 -13.15 7.55
C ASP A 272 33.40 -11.76 7.48
N LEU A 273 32.18 -11.63 8.02
CA LEU A 273 31.59 -10.31 8.32
C LEU A 273 32.15 -9.74 9.64
N ASN A 274 32.85 -8.61 9.57
CA ASN A 274 33.33 -7.88 10.75
C ASN A 274 32.28 -6.92 11.34
N VAL A 275 31.40 -6.37 10.50
CA VAL A 275 30.42 -5.35 10.92
C VAL A 275 29.04 -5.70 10.40
N VAL A 276 28.06 -5.75 11.31
CA VAL A 276 26.64 -5.81 10.96
C VAL A 276 25.99 -4.54 11.50
N HIS A 277 25.44 -3.73 10.60
CA HIS A 277 24.70 -2.53 10.93
C HIS A 277 23.22 -2.74 10.67
N MET A 278 22.44 -2.86 11.74
CA MET A 278 20.99 -2.93 11.72
C MET A 278 20.43 -1.52 11.82
N ARG A 279 19.83 -1.04 10.72
CA ARG A 279 19.26 0.31 10.63
C ARG A 279 18.13 0.57 11.64
N ASN A 280 17.36 -0.46 11.97
CA ASN A 280 16.29 -0.45 12.97
C ASN A 280 16.51 -1.63 13.93
N ILE A 281 15.84 -1.63 15.08
CA ILE A 281 15.81 -2.81 15.94
C ILE A 281 15.07 -3.93 15.18
N PRO A 282 15.62 -5.16 15.13
CA PRO A 282 14.92 -6.29 14.51
C PRO A 282 13.59 -6.58 15.18
N PRO A 283 12.57 -7.05 14.45
CA PRO A 283 11.20 -7.19 14.97
C PRO A 283 11.11 -8.12 16.19
N SER A 284 11.83 -9.23 16.18
CA SER A 284 11.89 -10.16 17.31
C SER A 284 13.33 -10.48 17.74
N PRO A 285 13.53 -11.01 18.97
CA PRO A 285 14.81 -11.54 19.40
C PRO A 285 15.36 -12.62 18.47
N ALA A 286 14.48 -13.39 17.81
CA ALA A 286 14.89 -14.41 16.84
C ALA A 286 15.56 -13.77 15.60
N ASN A 287 14.98 -12.71 15.04
CA ASN A 287 15.59 -11.97 13.93
C ASN A 287 16.90 -11.32 14.35
N TYR A 288 16.97 -10.77 15.57
CA TYR A 288 18.21 -10.20 16.09
C TYR A 288 19.33 -11.24 16.17
N ALA A 289 19.06 -12.42 16.74
CA ALA A 289 20.03 -13.50 16.83
C ALA A 289 20.49 -13.97 15.44
N GLN A 290 19.57 -14.11 14.48
CA GLN A 290 19.89 -14.52 13.11
C GLN A 290 20.74 -13.47 12.37
N ARG A 291 20.44 -12.18 12.51
CA ARG A 291 21.17 -11.07 11.86
C ARG A 291 22.54 -10.86 12.50
N SER A 292 22.59 -10.79 13.83
CA SER A 292 23.85 -10.57 14.57
C SER A 292 24.82 -11.75 14.45
N GLY A 293 24.31 -12.99 14.43
CA GLY A 293 25.09 -14.21 14.22
C GLY A 293 25.72 -14.35 12.82
N ARG A 294 25.51 -13.38 11.93
CA ARG A 294 26.23 -13.28 10.65
C ARG A 294 27.64 -12.74 10.82
N ALA A 295 27.89 -11.92 11.83
CA ALA A 295 29.22 -11.42 12.13
C ALA A 295 29.95 -12.33 13.15
N GLY A 296 31.28 -12.34 13.11
CA GLY A 296 32.10 -12.93 14.18
C GLY A 296 32.23 -14.46 14.15
N ARG A 297 32.24 -15.06 12.96
CA ARG A 297 32.58 -16.48 12.80
C ARG A 297 34.09 -16.68 13.01
N SER A 298 34.50 -17.86 13.49
CA SER A 298 35.91 -18.29 13.59
C SER A 298 36.82 -17.42 14.51
N ASN A 299 36.35 -17.05 15.71
CA ASN A 299 37.10 -16.26 16.72
C ASN A 299 37.51 -14.84 16.28
N GLN A 300 36.92 -14.30 15.22
CA GLN A 300 37.14 -12.89 14.85
C GLN A 300 36.26 -11.96 15.68
N GLU A 301 36.80 -10.80 16.03
CA GLU A 301 36.01 -9.74 16.66
C GLU A 301 34.96 -9.21 15.68
N ALA A 302 33.74 -9.04 16.18
CA ALA A 302 32.61 -8.53 15.41
C ALA A 302 31.98 -7.32 16.09
N LEU A 303 31.60 -6.35 15.28
CA LEU A 303 30.88 -5.17 15.71
C LEU A 303 29.44 -5.24 15.17
N VAL A 304 28.49 -5.42 16.10
CA VAL A 304 27.06 -5.38 15.81
C VAL A 304 26.52 -4.05 16.30
N ILE A 305 25.98 -3.24 15.38
CA ILE A 305 25.39 -1.94 15.68
C ILE A 305 23.91 -2.01 15.34
N SER A 306 23.04 -1.81 16.33
CA SER A 306 21.61 -1.62 16.12
C SER A 306 21.26 -0.17 16.38
N TYR A 307 20.72 0.50 15.38
CA TYR A 307 20.21 1.85 15.50
C TYR A 307 18.72 1.80 15.86
N ALA A 308 18.33 2.53 16.90
CA ALA A 308 16.94 2.68 17.31
C ALA A 308 16.42 4.04 16.83
N SER A 309 15.43 4.04 15.93
CA SER A 309 14.81 5.26 15.45
C SER A 309 13.99 5.92 16.55
N VAL A 310 14.15 7.25 16.71
CA VAL A 310 13.41 8.03 17.71
C VAL A 310 11.89 7.96 17.51
N GLY A 311 11.40 7.70 16.28
CA GLY A 311 9.96 7.67 16.01
C GLY A 311 9.34 6.30 15.75
N SER A 312 10.06 5.19 15.95
CA SER A 312 9.46 3.85 16.00
C SER A 312 9.21 3.48 17.46
N GLY A 313 7.98 3.06 17.75
CA GLY A 313 7.59 2.65 19.09
C GLY A 313 8.31 1.36 19.51
N HIS A 314 8.40 0.41 18.58
CA HIS A 314 9.15 -0.82 18.75
C HIS A 314 10.63 -0.56 19.07
N ASP A 315 11.30 0.27 18.27
CA ASP A 315 12.73 0.58 18.45
C ASP A 315 12.99 1.17 19.84
N GLN A 316 12.16 2.12 20.28
CA GLN A 316 12.30 2.75 21.60
C GLN A 316 12.01 1.77 22.75
N TYR A 317 11.03 0.89 22.59
CA TYR A 317 10.69 -0.13 23.58
C TYR A 317 11.88 -1.03 23.89
N PHE A 318 12.57 -1.52 22.86
CA PHE A 318 13.75 -2.39 23.01
C PHE A 318 15.04 -1.63 23.28
N TYR A 319 15.16 -0.37 22.89
CA TYR A 319 16.29 0.48 23.27
C TYR A 319 16.42 0.62 24.79
N GLN A 320 15.29 0.69 25.50
CA GLN A 320 15.24 0.71 26.97
C GLN A 320 15.36 -0.69 27.60
N ARG A 321 14.97 -1.73 26.86
CA ARG A 321 14.91 -3.13 27.31
C ARG A 321 15.88 -4.01 26.52
N GLN A 322 17.12 -3.58 26.40
CA GLN A 322 18.14 -4.21 25.55
C GLN A 322 18.28 -5.72 25.80
N GLY A 323 18.21 -6.14 27.08
CA GLY A 323 18.27 -7.56 27.46
C GLY A 323 17.14 -8.42 26.87
N GLN A 324 15.94 -7.87 26.68
CA GLN A 324 14.83 -8.61 26.05
C GLN A 324 15.05 -8.86 24.56
N MET A 325 15.84 -8.01 23.87
CA MET A 325 16.17 -8.20 22.45
C MET A 325 17.42 -9.08 22.29
N VAL A 326 18.48 -8.81 23.06
CA VAL A 326 19.78 -9.51 22.93
C VAL A 326 19.75 -10.90 23.55
N SER A 327 19.06 -11.07 24.67
CA SER A 327 18.92 -12.35 25.39
C SER A 327 17.47 -12.83 25.49
N GLY A 328 16.59 -12.35 24.60
CA GLY A 328 15.19 -12.71 24.57
C GLY A 328 14.94 -14.18 24.28
N ILE A 329 13.79 -14.69 24.75
CA ILE A 329 13.35 -16.06 24.46
C ILE A 329 12.80 -16.09 23.04
N VAL A 330 13.31 -17.02 22.22
CA VAL A 330 12.75 -17.30 20.90
C VAL A 330 11.50 -18.17 21.09
N VAL A 331 10.33 -17.59 20.85
CA VAL A 331 9.05 -18.32 20.92
C VAL A 331 8.79 -19.04 19.58
N PRO A 332 8.35 -20.30 19.61
CA PRO A 332 8.04 -21.03 18.38
C PRO A 332 6.85 -20.37 17.66
N PRO A 333 6.93 -20.19 16.32
CA PRO A 333 5.82 -19.67 15.55
C PRO A 333 4.66 -20.67 15.60
N LYS A 334 3.43 -20.16 15.69
CA LYS A 334 2.20 -20.95 15.56
C LYS A 334 1.64 -20.82 14.16
N LEU A 335 1.14 -21.91 13.60
CA LEU A 335 0.50 -21.97 12.29
C LEU A 335 -0.97 -22.31 12.47
N GLU A 336 -1.87 -21.60 11.80
CA GLU A 336 -3.30 -21.96 11.73
C GLU A 336 -3.52 -22.94 10.56
N LEU A 337 -3.49 -24.24 10.87
CA LEU A 337 -3.62 -25.29 9.85
C LEU A 337 -5.07 -25.50 9.40
N GLY A 338 -6.04 -24.88 10.09
CA GLY A 338 -7.47 -24.87 9.73
C GLY A 338 -7.85 -23.82 8.68
N ASN A 339 -6.89 -23.09 8.11
CA ASN A 339 -7.17 -22.07 7.09
C ASN A 339 -7.62 -22.73 5.75
N PRO A 340 -8.83 -22.43 5.23
CA PRO A 340 -9.34 -23.05 4.00
C PRO A 340 -8.50 -22.70 2.77
N ASP A 341 -8.01 -21.46 2.71
CA ASP A 341 -7.02 -20.92 1.77
C ASP A 341 -5.84 -21.87 1.56
N LEU A 342 -5.21 -22.16 2.69
CA LEU A 342 -4.01 -22.98 2.78
C LEU A 342 -4.28 -24.40 2.31
N ILE A 343 -5.24 -25.07 2.94
CA ILE A 343 -5.54 -26.48 2.66
C ILE A 343 -5.91 -26.64 1.18
N LYS A 344 -6.73 -25.74 0.64
CA LYS A 344 -7.17 -25.77 -0.77
C LYS A 344 -6.00 -25.75 -1.75
N SER A 345 -4.99 -24.92 -1.53
CA SER A 345 -3.81 -24.85 -2.40
C SER A 345 -3.00 -26.16 -2.38
N HIS A 346 -2.88 -26.82 -1.23
CA HIS A 346 -2.22 -28.13 -1.12
C HIS A 346 -3.04 -29.26 -1.75
N VAL A 347 -4.37 -29.21 -1.63
CA VAL A 347 -5.27 -30.14 -2.33
C VAL A 347 -5.09 -30.02 -3.84
N TYR A 348 -5.03 -28.80 -4.38
CA TYR A 348 -4.74 -28.56 -5.79
C TYR A 348 -3.34 -29.04 -6.21
N ALA A 349 -2.33 -28.91 -5.35
CA ALA A 349 -0.99 -29.44 -5.64
C ALA A 349 -0.98 -30.98 -5.72
N ILE A 350 -1.69 -31.68 -4.81
CA ILE A 350 -1.83 -33.14 -4.85
C ILE A 350 -2.57 -33.56 -6.13
N TRP A 351 -3.68 -32.89 -6.45
CA TRP A 351 -4.42 -33.12 -7.69
C TRP A 351 -3.51 -32.95 -8.91
N LEU A 352 -2.79 -31.82 -9.01
CA LEU A 352 -1.92 -31.53 -10.14
C LEU A 352 -0.82 -32.59 -10.29
N ALA A 353 -0.21 -33.03 -9.19
CA ALA A 353 0.79 -34.10 -9.20
C ALA A 353 0.22 -35.42 -9.78
N LYS A 354 -1.05 -35.73 -9.49
CA LYS A 354 -1.74 -36.92 -10.01
C LYS A 354 -2.15 -36.80 -11.48
N THR A 355 -2.27 -35.58 -12.02
CA THR A 355 -2.51 -35.39 -13.47
C THR A 355 -1.31 -35.78 -14.33
N GLY A 356 -0.08 -35.71 -13.78
CA GLY A 356 1.16 -35.94 -14.51
C GLY A 356 1.43 -34.94 -15.64
N VAL A 357 0.78 -33.76 -15.60
CA VAL A 357 1.02 -32.68 -16.57
C VAL A 357 2.28 -31.93 -16.18
N ASP A 358 3.22 -31.81 -17.12
CA ASP A 358 4.34 -30.88 -17.00
C ASP A 358 3.87 -29.48 -17.39
N LEU A 359 4.02 -28.51 -16.48
CA LEU A 359 3.65 -27.13 -16.76
C LEU A 359 4.67 -26.39 -17.64
N GLY A 360 5.83 -27.00 -17.91
CA GLY A 360 6.87 -26.41 -18.75
C GLY A 360 7.47 -25.14 -18.16
N ASN A 361 8.00 -24.28 -19.05
CA ASN A 361 8.74 -23.08 -18.67
C ASN A 361 7.97 -21.78 -18.88
N SER A 362 6.81 -21.81 -19.56
CA SER A 362 6.09 -20.61 -19.94
C SER A 362 4.59 -20.86 -20.14
N MET A 363 3.77 -19.84 -19.85
CA MET A 363 2.31 -19.94 -19.91
C MET A 363 1.77 -20.24 -21.33
N ASN A 364 2.47 -19.83 -22.39
CA ASN A 364 2.10 -20.14 -23.78
C ASN A 364 2.29 -21.62 -24.16
N GLN A 365 2.93 -22.44 -23.32
CA GLN A 365 2.96 -23.90 -23.49
C GLN A 365 1.70 -24.58 -22.94
N LEU A 366 0.96 -23.88 -22.08
CA LEU A 366 -0.28 -24.35 -21.46
C LEU A 366 -1.53 -23.91 -22.22
N LEU A 367 -1.45 -22.76 -22.88
CA LEU A 367 -2.56 -22.08 -23.53
C LEU A 367 -2.43 -22.14 -25.05
N ASN A 368 -3.55 -22.33 -25.73
CA ASN A 368 -3.63 -22.31 -27.18
C ASN A 368 -3.67 -20.86 -27.67
N MET A 369 -2.54 -20.37 -28.17
CA MET A 369 -2.37 -18.98 -28.60
C MET A 369 -3.09 -18.66 -29.92
N ASP A 370 -3.47 -19.68 -30.69
CA ASP A 370 -4.14 -19.54 -31.98
C ASP A 370 -5.67 -19.47 -31.86
N ALA A 371 -6.22 -19.86 -30.70
CA ALA A 371 -7.64 -19.85 -30.41
C ALA A 371 -8.08 -18.55 -29.71
N PRO A 372 -9.32 -18.07 -29.93
CA PRO A 372 -9.84 -16.90 -29.23
C PRO A 372 -9.91 -17.16 -27.72
N ASN A 373 -9.61 -16.15 -26.91
CA ASN A 373 -9.53 -16.20 -25.44
C ASN A 373 -8.44 -17.10 -24.85
N TYR A 374 -7.54 -17.66 -25.67
CA TYR A 374 -6.40 -18.45 -25.23
C TYR A 374 -6.78 -19.58 -24.24
N PRO A 375 -7.66 -20.53 -24.63
CA PRO A 375 -8.04 -21.66 -23.78
C PRO A 375 -6.85 -22.56 -23.46
N LEU A 376 -6.99 -23.45 -22.48
CA LEU A 376 -5.99 -24.51 -22.25
C LEU A 376 -5.85 -25.41 -23.49
N ASN A 377 -4.66 -25.96 -23.70
CA ASN A 377 -4.44 -26.94 -24.76
C ASN A 377 -5.30 -28.20 -24.54
N ASP A 378 -5.86 -28.75 -25.62
CA ASP A 378 -6.80 -29.88 -25.58
C ASP A 378 -6.22 -31.10 -24.83
N ASP A 379 -4.93 -31.40 -25.01
CA ASP A 379 -4.22 -32.50 -24.33
C ASP A 379 -4.19 -32.33 -22.80
N ILE A 380 -4.00 -31.09 -22.33
CA ILE A 380 -3.97 -30.75 -20.90
C ILE A 380 -5.39 -30.84 -20.34
N GLN A 381 -6.38 -30.28 -21.05
CA GLN A 381 -7.78 -30.31 -20.64
C GLN A 381 -8.30 -31.75 -20.52
N ALA A 382 -7.96 -32.63 -21.48
CA ALA A 382 -8.32 -34.04 -21.43
C ALA A 382 -7.71 -34.76 -20.21
N ARG A 383 -6.44 -34.49 -19.89
CA ARG A 383 -5.78 -35.05 -18.69
C ARG A 383 -6.43 -34.57 -17.40
N PHE A 384 -6.74 -33.29 -17.30
CA PHE A 384 -7.40 -32.70 -16.13
C PHE A 384 -8.80 -33.29 -15.90
N GLN A 385 -9.59 -33.44 -16.97
CA GLN A 385 -10.91 -34.09 -16.90
C GLN A 385 -10.80 -35.56 -16.48
N SER A 386 -9.85 -36.31 -17.06
CA SER A 386 -9.64 -37.73 -16.71
C SER A 386 -9.20 -37.96 -15.26
N THR A 387 -8.55 -36.98 -14.63
CA THR A 387 -8.07 -37.08 -13.25
C THR A 387 -9.16 -36.69 -12.25
N SER A 388 -10.10 -35.83 -12.67
CA SER A 388 -11.19 -35.32 -11.82
C SER A 388 -12.45 -36.17 -11.90
N THR A 389 -12.35 -37.38 -12.47
CA THR A 389 -13.45 -38.34 -12.61
C THR A 389 -12.96 -39.78 -12.40
N GLY A 390 -13.86 -40.69 -12.02
CA GLY A 390 -13.56 -42.12 -11.89
C GLY A 390 -12.56 -42.47 -10.79
N ASP A 391 -11.75 -43.51 -11.01
CA ASP A 391 -10.85 -44.09 -10.02
C ASP A 391 -9.72 -43.13 -9.58
N ARG A 392 -9.23 -42.28 -10.49
CA ARG A 392 -8.18 -41.29 -10.18
C ARG A 392 -8.63 -40.23 -9.20
N LEU A 393 -9.90 -39.84 -9.24
CA LEU A 393 -10.46 -38.91 -8.25
C LEU A 393 -10.45 -39.55 -6.87
N LEU A 394 -10.79 -40.84 -6.77
CA LEU A 394 -10.75 -41.58 -5.50
C LEU A 394 -9.32 -41.66 -4.95
N GLU A 395 -8.33 -41.95 -5.80
CA GLU A 395 -6.91 -41.92 -5.40
C GLU A 395 -6.47 -40.54 -4.89
N CYS A 396 -6.96 -39.45 -5.50
CA CYS A 396 -6.67 -38.09 -5.03
C CYS A 396 -7.32 -37.82 -3.66
N ILE A 397 -8.59 -38.23 -3.48
CA ILE A 397 -9.31 -38.09 -2.20
C ILE A 397 -8.57 -38.85 -1.10
N GLU A 398 -8.14 -40.09 -1.35
CA GLU A 398 -7.40 -40.89 -0.38
C GLU A 398 -6.07 -40.24 -0.01
N ALA A 399 -5.29 -39.77 -0.99
CA ALA A 399 -4.03 -39.07 -0.74
C ALA A 399 -4.21 -37.78 0.09
N VAL A 400 -5.27 -37.01 -0.18
CA VAL A 400 -5.60 -35.81 0.61
C VAL A 400 -5.98 -36.20 2.05
N LYS A 401 -6.82 -37.23 2.22
CA LYS A 401 -7.23 -37.71 3.55
C LYS A 401 -6.05 -38.22 4.36
N GLU A 402 -5.09 -38.90 3.74
CA GLU A 402 -3.87 -39.36 4.40
C GLU A 402 -3.05 -38.19 4.95
N VAL A 403 -2.85 -37.13 4.16
CA VAL A 403 -2.11 -35.93 4.60
C VAL A 403 -2.84 -35.19 5.71
N LEU A 404 -4.17 -35.07 5.60
CA LEU A 404 -4.98 -34.34 6.59
C LEU A 404 -5.22 -35.14 7.86
N ALA A 405 -4.97 -36.45 7.88
CA ALA A 405 -5.06 -37.30 9.06
C ALA A 405 -3.94 -37.04 10.10
N ASP A 406 -2.98 -36.17 9.79
CA ASP A 406 -1.98 -35.73 10.75
C ASP A 406 -2.62 -35.12 12.02
N ARG A 407 -2.06 -35.45 13.18
CA ARG A 407 -2.60 -35.07 14.49
C ARG A 407 -2.67 -33.55 14.68
N PHE A 408 -1.73 -32.79 14.13
CA PHE A 408 -1.72 -31.33 14.24
C PHE A 408 -2.78 -30.70 13.34
N CYS A 409 -2.96 -31.23 12.12
CA CYS A 409 -4.00 -30.78 11.19
C CYS A 409 -5.41 -31.05 11.72
N GLN A 410 -5.69 -32.26 12.21
CA GLN A 410 -7.03 -32.64 12.71
C GLN A 410 -7.52 -31.72 13.82
N GLY A 411 -6.65 -31.34 14.77
CA GLY A 411 -7.04 -30.47 15.87
C GLY A 411 -7.50 -29.06 15.44
N ASP A 412 -6.96 -28.53 14.34
CA ASP A 412 -7.37 -27.23 13.80
C ASP A 412 -8.57 -27.37 12.86
N ILE A 413 -8.60 -28.44 12.05
CA ILE A 413 -9.67 -28.72 11.09
C ILE A 413 -11.00 -29.06 11.80
N ASP A 414 -10.96 -29.81 12.90
CA ASP A 414 -12.16 -30.16 13.68
C ASP A 414 -12.83 -28.93 14.31
N ARG A 415 -12.04 -27.89 14.59
CA ARG A 415 -12.54 -26.59 15.08
C ARG A 415 -13.08 -25.72 13.96
N ALA A 416 -12.76 -26.04 12.70
CA ALA A 416 -13.11 -25.23 11.55
C ALA A 416 -14.51 -25.58 11.02
N GLY A 417 -15.45 -24.63 11.13
CA GLY A 417 -16.85 -24.85 10.72
C GLY A 417 -17.10 -25.06 9.21
N TRP A 418 -16.06 -24.92 8.37
CA TRP A 418 -16.15 -25.11 6.91
C TRP A 418 -15.83 -26.55 6.46
N TRP A 419 -15.20 -27.36 7.32
CA TRP A 419 -14.70 -28.69 6.97
C TRP A 419 -15.82 -29.73 6.91
N ASN A 420 -15.85 -30.54 5.85
CA ASN A 420 -16.64 -31.75 5.74
C ASN A 420 -16.06 -32.71 4.68
N ASP A 421 -16.44 -33.98 4.72
CA ASP A 421 -15.93 -35.00 3.79
C ASP A 421 -16.24 -34.70 2.30
N ASN A 422 -17.33 -33.99 2.01
CA ASN A 422 -17.68 -33.61 0.64
C ASN A 422 -16.86 -32.44 0.12
N TRP A 423 -16.29 -31.61 1.01
CA TRP A 423 -15.48 -30.46 0.61
C TRP A 423 -14.26 -30.88 -0.21
N ILE A 424 -13.58 -31.98 0.18
CA ILE A 424 -12.44 -32.53 -0.56
C ILE A 424 -12.89 -32.94 -1.97
N ARG A 425 -14.00 -33.68 -2.06
CA ARG A 425 -14.56 -34.15 -3.32
C ARG A 425 -14.89 -32.98 -4.24
N HIS A 426 -15.67 -32.02 -3.77
CA HIS A 426 -16.05 -30.85 -4.56
C HIS A 426 -14.86 -29.98 -4.96
N THR A 427 -13.87 -29.84 -4.08
CA THR A 427 -12.65 -29.09 -4.39
C THR A 427 -11.84 -29.75 -5.50
N LEU A 428 -11.70 -31.08 -5.47
CA LEU A 428 -11.01 -31.84 -6.50
C LEU A 428 -11.78 -31.89 -7.83
N GLU A 429 -13.12 -31.97 -7.77
CA GLU A 429 -13.99 -31.92 -8.97
C GLU A 429 -13.92 -30.54 -9.66
N ASP A 430 -13.85 -29.44 -8.90
CA ASP A 430 -13.69 -28.08 -9.44
C ASP A 430 -12.24 -27.73 -9.80
N ALA A 431 -11.25 -28.57 -9.46
CA ALA A 431 -9.83 -28.28 -9.69
C ALA A 431 -9.47 -27.91 -11.15
N PRO A 432 -10.01 -28.57 -12.21
CA PRO A 432 -9.79 -28.17 -13.60
C PRO A 432 -10.29 -26.74 -13.88
N ASN A 433 -11.48 -26.40 -13.39
CA ASN A 433 -12.06 -25.08 -13.60
C ASN A 433 -11.32 -24.01 -12.78
N ALA A 434 -10.89 -24.36 -11.57
CA ALA A 434 -10.08 -23.49 -10.73
C ALA A 434 -8.71 -23.18 -11.37
N PHE A 435 -8.07 -24.18 -11.99
CA PHE A 435 -6.84 -23.99 -12.75
C PHE A 435 -7.05 -23.04 -13.93
N ASP A 436 -8.10 -23.27 -14.72
CA ASP A 436 -8.43 -22.41 -15.86
C ASP A 436 -8.68 -20.96 -15.42
N ARG A 437 -9.45 -20.75 -14.35
CA ARG A 437 -9.69 -19.41 -13.76
C ARG A 437 -8.40 -18.75 -13.27
N ALA A 438 -7.43 -19.52 -12.76
CA ALA A 438 -6.13 -18.97 -12.36
C ALA A 438 -5.33 -18.43 -13.56
N CYS A 439 -5.53 -18.97 -14.76
CA CYS A 439 -4.91 -18.47 -16.00
C CYS A 439 -5.54 -17.16 -16.51
N GLN A 440 -6.73 -16.78 -16.05
CA GLN A 440 -7.49 -15.64 -16.61
C GLN A 440 -6.71 -14.33 -16.55
N ARG A 441 -6.06 -14.02 -15.42
CA ARG A 441 -5.31 -12.77 -15.27
C ARG A 441 -4.15 -12.67 -16.27
N TRP A 442 -3.45 -13.77 -16.52
CA TRP A 442 -2.42 -13.84 -17.55
C TRP A 442 -3.02 -13.63 -18.94
N ARG A 443 -4.14 -14.29 -19.27
CA ARG A 443 -4.86 -14.09 -20.54
C ARG A 443 -5.21 -12.62 -20.76
N ASP A 444 -5.71 -11.96 -19.72
CA ASP A 444 -6.05 -10.54 -19.79
C ASP A 444 -4.80 -9.68 -20.03
N LEU A 445 -3.67 -10.01 -19.39
CA LEU A 445 -2.41 -9.25 -19.57
C LEU A 445 -1.88 -9.42 -20.99
N TYR A 446 -1.88 -10.64 -21.49
CA TYR A 446 -1.44 -10.98 -22.83
C TYR A 446 -2.35 -10.34 -23.88
N ALA A 447 -3.67 -10.46 -23.74
CA ALA A 447 -4.65 -9.85 -24.65
C ALA A 447 -4.47 -8.34 -24.77
N VAL A 448 -4.25 -7.66 -23.63
CA VAL A 448 -4.03 -6.20 -23.62
C VAL A 448 -2.73 -5.84 -24.32
N ALA A 449 -1.64 -6.56 -24.07
CA ALA A 449 -0.37 -6.28 -24.74
C ALA A 449 -0.43 -6.55 -26.26
N VAL A 450 -1.12 -7.63 -26.68
CA VAL A 450 -1.38 -7.91 -28.10
C VAL A 450 -2.23 -6.83 -28.74
N ASN A 451 -3.33 -6.41 -28.10
CA ASN A 451 -4.17 -5.35 -28.65
C ASN A 451 -3.40 -4.01 -28.75
N GLN A 452 -2.61 -3.66 -27.73
CA GLN A 452 -1.76 -2.47 -27.76
C GLN A 452 -0.76 -2.51 -28.94
N ARG A 453 -0.12 -3.66 -29.17
CA ARG A 453 0.78 -3.86 -30.32
C ARG A 453 0.03 -3.69 -31.64
N ASP A 454 -1.14 -4.30 -31.79
CA ASP A 454 -1.90 -4.31 -33.04
C ASP A 454 -2.51 -2.93 -33.35
N GLU A 455 -2.98 -2.20 -32.32
CA GLU A 455 -3.44 -0.82 -32.46
C GLU A 455 -2.30 0.13 -32.86
N ALA A 456 -1.14 0.02 -32.19
CA ALA A 456 0.06 0.78 -32.54
C ALA A 456 0.47 0.50 -34.00
N ARG A 457 0.47 -0.78 -34.40
CA ARG A 457 0.80 -1.17 -35.77
C ARG A 457 -0.14 -0.57 -36.81
N LYS A 458 -1.45 -0.58 -36.54
CA LYS A 458 -2.46 0.07 -37.42
C LYS A 458 -2.23 1.58 -37.56
N ILE A 459 -1.68 2.26 -36.55
CA ILE A 459 -1.35 3.69 -36.64
C ILE A 459 -0.09 3.89 -37.50
N ILE A 460 0.94 3.06 -37.31
CA ILE A 460 2.18 3.07 -38.10
C ILE A 460 1.88 2.81 -39.58
N ASP A 461 1.04 1.82 -39.88
CA ASP A 461 0.63 1.48 -41.24
C ASP A 461 -0.22 2.61 -41.87
N ARG A 462 -1.09 3.26 -41.10
CA ARG A 462 -1.87 4.44 -41.57
C ARG A 462 -1.00 5.67 -41.82
N PHE A 463 0.09 5.83 -41.09
CA PHE A 463 1.09 6.87 -41.39
C PHE A 463 1.73 6.63 -42.76
N ALA A 464 2.07 5.38 -43.08
CA ALA A 464 2.58 5.03 -44.41
C ALA A 464 1.57 5.33 -45.55
N ALA A 465 0.27 5.31 -45.24
CA ALA A 465 -0.82 5.70 -46.14
C ALA A 465 -1.14 7.22 -46.14
N GLY A 466 -0.41 8.05 -45.37
CA GLY A 466 -0.52 9.52 -45.36
C GLY A 466 -1.60 10.12 -44.46
N GLY A 467 -2.22 9.34 -43.56
CA GLY A 467 -3.39 9.77 -42.77
C GLY A 467 -3.12 10.18 -41.31
N VAL A 468 -1.86 10.24 -40.88
CA VAL A 468 -1.46 10.38 -39.46
C VAL A 468 -0.23 11.30 -39.34
N SER A 469 -0.08 12.01 -38.22
CA SER A 469 1.07 12.90 -38.00
C SER A 469 2.36 12.13 -37.65
N ASP A 470 3.53 12.76 -37.86
CA ASP A 470 4.83 12.16 -37.51
C ASP A 470 4.99 11.96 -35.99
N ALA A 471 4.36 12.83 -35.18
CA ALA A 471 4.31 12.70 -33.73
C ALA A 471 3.52 11.46 -33.29
N ASP A 472 2.37 11.21 -33.91
CA ASP A 472 1.53 10.04 -33.63
C ASP A 472 2.23 8.75 -34.03
N LYS A 473 2.95 8.75 -35.15
CA LYS A 473 3.77 7.61 -35.58
C LYS A 473 4.86 7.30 -34.56
N LYS A 474 5.62 8.30 -34.13
CA LYS A 474 6.69 8.11 -33.14
C LYS A 474 6.14 7.59 -31.80
N ASN A 475 4.96 8.04 -31.40
CA ASN A 475 4.28 7.51 -30.22
C ASN A 475 3.86 6.04 -30.43
N ALA A 476 3.28 5.72 -31.58
CA ALA A 476 2.90 4.36 -31.93
C ALA A 476 4.11 3.41 -32.00
N ASP A 477 5.24 3.84 -32.58
CA ASP A 477 6.49 3.07 -32.60
C ASP A 477 6.95 2.70 -31.18
N ASN A 478 6.91 3.66 -30.24
CA ASN A 478 7.25 3.41 -28.84
C ASN A 478 6.27 2.44 -28.18
N LEU A 479 4.97 2.60 -28.42
CA LEU A 479 3.93 1.72 -27.87
C LEU A 479 4.05 0.29 -28.42
N GLU A 480 4.41 0.11 -29.69
CA GLU A 480 4.66 -1.21 -30.29
C GLU A 480 5.86 -1.90 -29.62
N ILE A 481 6.96 -1.17 -29.39
CA ILE A 481 8.16 -1.69 -28.72
C ILE A 481 7.83 -2.09 -27.28
N GLU A 482 7.13 -1.25 -26.55
CA GLU A 482 6.72 -1.53 -25.16
C GLU A 482 5.80 -2.76 -25.10
N ALA A 483 4.80 -2.84 -25.98
CA ALA A 483 3.87 -3.96 -26.04
C ALA A 483 4.58 -5.30 -26.35
N LYS A 484 5.54 -5.30 -27.29
CA LYS A 484 6.37 -6.47 -27.58
C LYS A 484 7.18 -6.91 -26.37
N ARG A 485 7.81 -5.97 -25.66
CA ARG A 485 8.55 -6.26 -24.42
C ARG A 485 7.64 -6.87 -23.34
N GLN A 486 6.43 -6.36 -23.17
CA GLN A 486 5.46 -6.94 -22.24
C GLN A 486 5.06 -8.37 -22.64
N ILE A 487 4.83 -8.61 -23.94
CA ILE A 487 4.56 -9.96 -24.46
C ILE A 487 5.73 -10.90 -24.15
N ASP A 488 6.97 -10.48 -24.45
CA ASP A 488 8.18 -11.27 -24.23
C ASP A 488 8.35 -11.63 -22.74
N LEU A 489 8.05 -10.70 -21.83
CA LEU A 489 8.05 -10.96 -20.38
C LEU A 489 6.96 -11.95 -19.96
N LEU A 490 5.76 -11.85 -20.53
CA LEU A 490 4.62 -12.72 -20.20
C LEU A 490 4.83 -14.17 -20.66
N ILE A 491 5.50 -14.36 -21.80
CA ILE A 491 5.84 -15.69 -22.34
C ILE A 491 7.22 -16.18 -21.89
N GLY A 492 7.95 -15.37 -21.13
CA GLY A 492 9.28 -15.71 -20.63
C GLY A 492 10.40 -15.73 -21.69
N ALA A 493 10.18 -15.11 -22.85
CA ALA A 493 11.12 -15.05 -23.96
C ALA A 493 12.10 -13.86 -23.85
N THR A 494 12.61 -13.56 -22.66
CA THR A 494 13.64 -12.52 -22.49
C THR A 494 14.92 -12.94 -23.20
N ASN A 495 15.51 -12.04 -24.00
CA ASN A 495 16.71 -12.29 -24.84
C ASN A 495 17.98 -12.70 -24.08
N ASN A 496 17.96 -12.79 -22.75
CA ASN A 496 19.06 -13.32 -21.94
C ASN A 496 18.96 -14.84 -21.82
N LYS A 497 19.69 -15.54 -22.69
CA LYS A 497 19.91 -16.99 -22.62
C LYS A 497 20.59 -17.47 -21.32
N ASN A 498 21.02 -16.54 -20.45
CA ASN A 498 21.71 -16.82 -19.18
C ASN A 498 20.84 -16.63 -17.93
N SER A 499 19.59 -16.12 -18.02
CA SER A 499 18.72 -16.00 -16.85
C SER A 499 17.99 -17.32 -16.60
N ASN A 500 18.07 -17.86 -15.38
CA ASN A 500 17.28 -19.03 -14.96
C ASN A 500 15.78 -18.76 -15.18
N SER A 501 15.13 -19.57 -16.03
CA SER A 501 13.71 -19.43 -16.41
C SER A 501 12.72 -19.48 -15.23
N THR A 502 13.13 -20.11 -14.12
CA THR A 502 12.35 -20.23 -12.87
C THR A 502 12.21 -18.91 -12.10
N GLU A 503 13.00 -17.89 -12.43
CA GLU A 503 13.03 -16.61 -11.71
C GLU A 503 12.03 -15.59 -12.24
N GLN A 504 11.45 -15.85 -13.42
CA GLN A 504 10.47 -14.97 -14.03
C GLN A 504 9.15 -14.99 -13.24
N GLU A 505 8.53 -13.82 -13.08
CA GLU A 505 7.26 -13.69 -12.36
C GLU A 505 6.12 -14.51 -13.00
N PHE A 506 6.23 -14.79 -14.30
CA PHE A 506 5.27 -15.57 -15.09
C PHE A 506 5.69 -17.02 -15.36
N TYR A 507 6.74 -17.51 -14.67
CA TYR A 507 7.03 -18.95 -14.64
C TYR A 507 5.81 -19.71 -14.10
N PRO A 508 5.27 -20.74 -14.78
CA PRO A 508 3.95 -21.29 -14.48
C PRO A 508 3.70 -21.66 -13.02
N TYR A 509 4.62 -22.37 -12.36
CA TYR A 509 4.46 -22.74 -10.95
C TYR A 509 4.45 -21.53 -10.02
N ARG A 510 5.33 -20.54 -10.27
CA ARG A 510 5.40 -19.31 -9.49
C ARG A 510 4.18 -18.42 -9.71
N TYR A 511 3.71 -18.33 -10.95
CA TYR A 511 2.50 -17.61 -11.33
C TYR A 511 1.27 -18.23 -10.64
N LEU A 512 1.08 -19.55 -10.74
CA LEU A 512 -0.04 -20.25 -10.12
C LEU A 512 0.00 -20.17 -8.59
N ALA A 513 1.19 -20.16 -7.98
CA ALA A 513 1.35 -19.89 -6.55
C ALA A 513 0.92 -18.46 -6.19
N ALA A 514 1.33 -17.46 -6.97
CA ALA A 514 0.93 -16.07 -6.75
C ALA A 514 -0.57 -15.82 -6.97
N GLU A 515 -1.22 -16.58 -7.86
CA GLU A 515 -2.67 -16.55 -8.05
C GLU A 515 -3.46 -17.37 -7.00
N GLY A 516 -2.76 -18.09 -6.11
CA GLY A 516 -3.33 -18.86 -5.01
C GLY A 516 -3.81 -20.26 -5.38
N PHE A 517 -3.47 -20.77 -6.56
CA PHE A 517 -3.79 -22.13 -6.99
C PHE A 517 -2.81 -23.16 -6.40
N LEU A 518 -1.51 -22.83 -6.36
CA LEU A 518 -0.47 -23.66 -5.76
C LEU A 518 0.04 -23.05 -4.43
N PRO A 519 0.63 -23.85 -3.53
CA PRO A 519 1.33 -23.32 -2.38
C PRO A 519 2.57 -22.53 -2.82
N GLY A 520 2.79 -21.36 -2.21
CA GLY A 520 3.95 -20.51 -2.45
C GLY A 520 4.70 -20.19 -1.14
N TYR A 521 5.93 -19.68 -1.26
CA TYR A 521 6.71 -19.21 -0.10
C TYR A 521 6.02 -18.07 0.65
N ASN A 522 5.37 -17.17 -0.09
CA ASN A 522 4.38 -16.26 0.46
C ASN A 522 3.05 -16.99 0.37
N PHE A 523 2.49 -17.36 1.51
CA PHE A 523 1.12 -17.88 1.60
C PHE A 523 0.17 -16.87 0.92
N PRO A 524 -0.89 -17.34 0.25
CA PRO A 524 -1.49 -16.65 -0.92
C PRO A 524 -1.99 -15.25 -0.55
N ARG A 525 -1.77 -14.21 -1.38
CA ARG A 525 -2.72 -13.87 -2.47
C ARG A 525 -2.21 -12.82 -3.48
N ARG A 526 -2.81 -12.90 -4.68
CA ARG A 526 -2.79 -11.97 -5.85
C ARG A 526 -2.21 -10.57 -5.55
N PRO A 527 -0.89 -10.38 -5.71
CA PRO A 527 -0.27 -9.08 -5.51
C PRO A 527 -0.74 -8.11 -6.59
N ILE A 528 -0.65 -6.83 -6.26
CA ILE A 528 -0.78 -5.79 -7.29
C ILE A 528 0.60 -5.65 -7.92
N ARG A 529 0.61 -5.60 -9.26
CA ARG A 529 1.82 -5.51 -10.07
C ARG A 529 1.91 -4.11 -10.67
N THR A 530 3.13 -3.60 -10.83
CA THR A 530 3.38 -2.41 -11.65
C THR A 530 4.46 -2.71 -12.68
N TYR A 531 4.26 -2.24 -13.91
CA TYR A 531 5.27 -2.31 -14.95
C TYR A 531 6.26 -1.13 -14.83
N ILE A 532 7.55 -1.45 -14.86
CA ILE A 532 8.66 -0.50 -14.86
C ILE A 532 9.43 -0.63 -16.17
N PRO A 533 9.37 0.38 -17.06
CA PRO A 533 10.13 0.36 -18.30
C PRO A 533 11.62 0.61 -18.02
N PHE A 534 12.50 -0.27 -18.53
CA PHE A 534 13.95 -0.08 -18.57
C PHE A 534 14.43 -0.07 -20.02
N ASP A 535 15.43 0.78 -20.31
CA ASP A 535 15.94 0.94 -21.68
C ASP A 535 16.80 -0.24 -22.15
N PHE A 536 17.49 -0.94 -21.25
CA PHE A 536 18.47 -1.98 -21.60
C PHE A 536 17.98 -3.43 -21.47
N ASP A 537 17.02 -3.73 -20.58
CA ASP A 537 16.66 -5.12 -20.20
C ASP A 537 15.15 -5.43 -20.33
N GLY A 538 14.42 -4.71 -21.19
CA GLY A 538 13.03 -5.05 -21.54
C GLY A 538 11.94 -4.61 -20.54
N GLY A 539 12.30 -3.90 -19.48
CA GLY A 539 11.37 -3.54 -18.40
C GLY A 539 11.00 -4.73 -17.51
N ARG A 540 10.42 -4.47 -16.34
CA ARG A 540 10.14 -5.50 -15.33
C ARG A 540 8.82 -5.23 -14.61
N PHE A 541 8.18 -6.29 -14.13
CA PHE A 541 7.06 -6.18 -13.21
C PHE A 541 7.56 -6.23 -11.77
N ILE A 542 6.99 -5.37 -10.92
CA ILE A 542 7.19 -5.40 -9.48
C ILE A 542 5.86 -5.67 -8.80
N SER A 543 5.85 -6.61 -7.87
CA SER A 543 4.70 -6.97 -7.05
C SER A 543 4.76 -6.36 -5.65
N ARG A 544 3.59 -6.01 -5.12
CA ARG A 544 3.39 -5.56 -3.73
C ARG A 544 2.12 -6.19 -3.14
N PRO A 545 2.09 -6.46 -1.83
CA PRO A 545 0.85 -6.75 -1.11
C PRO A 545 -0.19 -5.65 -1.34
N ARG A 546 -1.46 -6.02 -1.34
CA ARG A 546 -2.59 -5.12 -1.67
C ARG A 546 -2.68 -3.92 -0.72
N SER A 547 -2.55 -4.18 0.58
CA SER A 547 -2.57 -3.20 1.67
C SER A 547 -1.53 -2.09 1.53
N VAL A 548 -0.38 -2.41 0.93
CA VAL A 548 0.73 -1.49 0.63
C VAL A 548 0.51 -0.83 -0.73
N ALA A 549 0.14 -1.62 -1.74
CA ALA A 549 -0.03 -1.18 -3.12
C ALA A 549 -1.12 -0.11 -3.29
N ILE A 550 -2.22 -0.16 -2.51
CA ILE A 550 -3.28 0.86 -2.53
C ILE A 550 -2.77 2.28 -2.23
N ARG A 551 -1.59 2.38 -1.61
CA ARG A 551 -0.85 3.63 -1.40
C ARG A 551 0.35 3.74 -2.34
N GLU A 552 1.25 2.76 -2.39
CA GLU A 552 2.51 2.83 -3.16
C GLU A 552 2.28 2.94 -4.67
N PHE A 553 1.32 2.21 -5.20
CA PHE A 553 0.95 2.21 -6.61
C PHE A 553 -0.23 3.13 -6.91
N ALA A 554 -0.60 3.99 -5.95
CA ALA A 554 -1.68 4.96 -6.15
C ALA A 554 -1.31 5.97 -7.25
N PRO A 555 -2.31 6.58 -7.91
CA PRO A 555 -2.09 7.56 -8.98
C PRO A 555 -1.17 8.70 -8.54
N ALA A 556 -0.25 9.08 -9.42
CA ALA A 556 0.79 10.10 -9.24
C ALA A 556 1.84 9.81 -8.15
N ASN A 557 1.79 8.66 -7.46
CA ASN A 557 2.83 8.29 -6.51
C ASN A 557 4.14 7.92 -7.23
N ILE A 558 5.24 7.91 -6.47
CA ILE A 558 6.58 7.57 -6.96
C ILE A 558 7.02 6.23 -6.37
N VAL A 559 7.35 5.29 -7.26
CA VAL A 559 7.97 4.00 -6.98
C VAL A 559 9.48 4.12 -7.18
N TYR A 560 10.26 3.58 -6.23
CA TYR A 560 11.72 3.60 -6.26
C TYR A 560 12.22 2.20 -6.61
N TYR A 561 13.11 2.09 -7.59
CA TYR A 561 13.67 0.81 -8.01
C TYR A 561 15.05 1.00 -8.67
N GLU A 562 16.04 0.18 -8.27
CA GLU A 562 17.43 0.17 -8.81
C GLU A 562 18.05 1.58 -8.98
N GLY A 563 17.86 2.46 -7.98
CA GLY A 563 18.44 3.81 -7.99
C GLY A 563 17.64 4.89 -8.71
N SER A 564 16.48 4.55 -9.30
CA SER A 564 15.65 5.48 -10.08
C SER A 564 14.22 5.62 -9.53
N LYS A 565 13.59 6.76 -9.84
CA LYS A 565 12.20 7.11 -9.48
C LYS A 565 11.29 6.94 -10.69
N PHE A 566 10.19 6.23 -10.48
CA PHE A 566 9.16 5.95 -11.48
C PHE A 566 7.80 6.45 -11.00
N GLN A 567 7.12 7.29 -11.77
CA GLN A 567 5.81 7.82 -11.41
C GLN A 567 4.70 6.92 -11.94
N ILE A 568 3.69 6.61 -11.12
CA ILE A 568 2.48 5.89 -11.55
C ILE A 568 1.63 6.80 -12.42
N THR A 569 1.42 6.42 -13.68
CA THR A 569 0.71 7.26 -14.67
C THR A 569 -0.50 6.59 -15.29
N LYS A 570 -0.58 5.26 -15.27
CA LYS A 570 -1.62 4.53 -15.99
C LYS A 570 -2.05 3.29 -15.23
N THR A 571 -3.35 3.00 -15.24
CA THR A 571 -3.91 1.70 -14.86
C THR A 571 -4.26 0.90 -16.10
N LYS A 572 -4.18 -0.41 -16.00
CA LYS A 572 -4.65 -1.31 -17.06
C LYS A 572 -6.17 -1.19 -17.22
N ILE A 573 -6.66 -1.24 -18.46
CA ILE A 573 -8.08 -1.36 -18.82
C ILE A 573 -8.28 -2.71 -19.53
N SER A 574 -9.39 -3.40 -19.25
CA SER A 574 -9.76 -4.63 -19.95
C SER A 574 -10.27 -4.36 -21.38
N VAL A 575 -10.25 -5.39 -22.23
CA VAL A 575 -10.59 -5.27 -23.67
C VAL A 575 -12.06 -4.82 -23.90
N GLY A 576 -12.95 -4.97 -22.91
CA GLY A 576 -14.34 -4.48 -22.93
C GLY A 576 -14.54 -3.03 -22.47
N GLY A 577 -13.47 -2.33 -22.06
CA GLY A 577 -13.54 -1.00 -21.47
C GLY A 577 -13.82 -1.02 -19.96
N ILE A 578 -13.58 0.12 -19.31
CA ILE A 578 -13.60 0.20 -17.84
C ILE A 578 -15.00 0.29 -17.22
N GLN A 579 -16.05 0.48 -18.03
CA GLN A 579 -17.39 0.75 -17.50
C GLN A 579 -18.00 -0.45 -16.77
N ASP A 580 -17.74 -1.66 -17.27
CA ASP A 580 -18.24 -2.90 -16.67
C ASP A 580 -17.39 -3.36 -15.47
N GLU A 581 -16.23 -2.73 -15.23
CA GLU A 581 -15.34 -3.02 -14.09
C GLU A 581 -15.75 -2.26 -12.81
N TYR A 582 -16.67 -1.30 -12.91
CA TYR A 582 -17.08 -0.52 -11.75
C TYR A 582 -17.95 -1.32 -10.79
N THR A 583 -17.47 -1.43 -9.56
CA THR A 583 -18.26 -1.96 -8.45
C THR A 583 -19.06 -0.85 -7.78
N GLN A 584 -20.33 -1.14 -7.51
CA GLN A 584 -21.21 -0.29 -6.69
C GLN A 584 -21.20 -0.82 -5.25
N ALA A 585 -21.13 0.09 -4.28
CA ALA A 585 -21.23 -0.29 -2.88
C ALA A 585 -21.83 0.83 -2.01
N ALA A 586 -22.40 0.42 -0.89
CA ALA A 586 -22.80 1.28 0.21
C ALA A 586 -21.91 1.01 1.44
N PHE A 587 -21.55 2.06 2.17
CA PHE A 587 -20.69 2.03 3.34
C PHE A 587 -21.45 2.57 4.55
N CYS A 588 -21.45 1.81 5.65
CA CYS A 588 -22.01 2.24 6.92
C CYS A 588 -20.92 2.94 7.75
N TYR A 589 -21.02 4.26 7.90
CA TYR A 589 -20.08 5.01 8.74
C TYR A 589 -20.35 4.90 10.25
N SER A 590 -21.47 4.29 10.65
CA SER A 590 -21.82 4.05 12.05
C SER A 590 -21.17 2.79 12.63
N CYS A 591 -20.89 1.76 11.82
CA CYS A 591 -20.16 0.57 12.30
C CYS A 591 -18.99 0.13 11.40
N GLY A 592 -18.78 0.76 10.24
CA GLY A 592 -17.71 0.42 9.29
C GLY A 592 -18.02 -0.77 8.36
N TYR A 593 -19.27 -1.22 8.30
CA TYR A 593 -19.68 -2.35 7.45
C TYR A 593 -19.94 -1.91 6.01
N PHE A 594 -19.62 -2.75 5.01
CA PHE A 594 -19.94 -2.46 3.61
C PHE A 594 -20.98 -3.42 3.02
N HIS A 595 -21.72 -2.92 2.02
CA HIS A 595 -22.70 -3.66 1.24
C HIS A 595 -22.34 -3.53 -0.24
N GLU A 596 -21.99 -4.63 -0.88
CA GLU A 596 -21.57 -4.66 -2.28
C GLU A 596 -22.70 -5.00 -3.24
N GLY A 597 -22.51 -4.64 -4.51
CA GLY A 597 -23.44 -4.94 -5.59
C GLY A 597 -24.67 -4.03 -5.62
N GLN A 598 -25.56 -4.26 -6.58
CA GLN A 598 -26.75 -3.43 -6.77
C GLN A 598 -27.71 -3.53 -5.58
N THR A 599 -27.92 -4.73 -5.04
CA THR A 599 -28.77 -4.97 -3.87
C THR A 599 -28.20 -4.28 -2.63
N GLY A 600 -26.89 -4.36 -2.40
CA GLY A 600 -26.21 -3.68 -1.31
C GLY A 600 -26.24 -2.15 -1.45
N TRP A 601 -25.97 -1.62 -2.64
CA TRP A 601 -26.01 -0.18 -2.94
C TRP A 601 -27.41 0.43 -2.76
N ALA A 602 -28.46 -0.33 -3.08
CA ALA A 602 -29.84 0.12 -2.96
C ALA A 602 -30.33 0.19 -1.50
N ARG A 603 -29.64 -0.43 -0.54
CA ARG A 603 -30.05 -0.41 0.88
C ARG A 603 -29.99 1.00 1.47
N ASP A 604 -30.94 1.29 2.34
CA ASP A 604 -30.95 2.51 3.15
C ASP A 604 -30.55 2.24 4.61
N ILE A 605 -30.54 0.97 5.03
CA ILE A 605 -30.23 0.54 6.38
C ILE A 605 -29.10 -0.51 6.34
N CYS A 606 -28.19 -0.41 7.31
CA CYS A 606 -27.08 -1.33 7.49
C CYS A 606 -27.56 -2.69 8.03
N GLU A 607 -27.13 -3.79 7.41
CA GLU A 607 -27.43 -5.16 7.85
C GLU A 607 -26.83 -5.49 9.22
N ASN A 608 -25.63 -4.99 9.50
CA ASN A 608 -24.89 -5.34 10.71
C ASN A 608 -25.38 -4.61 11.98
N CYS A 609 -25.62 -3.29 11.90
CA CYS A 609 -26.00 -2.48 13.08
C CYS A 609 -27.39 -1.85 13.01
N GLY A 610 -28.12 -1.98 11.90
CA GLY A 610 -29.45 -1.38 11.74
C GLY A 610 -29.46 0.16 11.58
N ALA A 611 -28.31 0.82 11.51
CA ALA A 611 -28.22 2.27 11.30
C ALA A 611 -28.54 2.67 9.86
N LYS A 612 -28.98 3.92 9.65
CA LYS A 612 -29.18 4.50 8.32
C LYS A 612 -27.84 4.73 7.61
N LEU A 613 -27.81 4.47 6.30
CA LEU A 613 -26.63 4.66 5.45
C LEU A 613 -26.56 6.11 4.96
N GLU A 614 -25.95 6.97 5.76
CA GLU A 614 -25.83 8.41 5.52
C GLU A 614 -24.37 8.85 5.29
N ASP A 615 -24.18 9.91 4.49
CA ASP A 615 -22.86 10.45 4.17
C ASP A 615 -22.16 11.02 5.41
N LYS A 616 -20.84 10.80 5.52
CA LYS A 616 -20.01 11.36 6.61
C LYS A 616 -19.17 12.51 6.11
N GLY A 617 -19.66 13.74 6.28
CA GLY A 617 -18.97 14.94 5.83
C GLY A 617 -18.78 14.95 4.31
N ARG A 618 -17.56 14.68 3.84
CA ARG A 618 -17.24 14.55 2.40
C ARG A 618 -17.17 13.10 1.92
N LEU A 619 -17.45 12.13 2.78
CA LEU A 619 -17.35 10.73 2.46
C LEU A 619 -18.73 10.21 2.10
N ASN A 620 -18.94 9.93 0.81
CA ASN A 620 -20.21 9.41 0.32
C ASN A 620 -20.40 7.96 0.80
N ALA A 621 -21.54 7.71 1.45
CA ALA A 621 -21.98 6.39 1.90
C ALA A 621 -22.28 5.50 0.70
N LYS A 622 -22.95 6.03 -0.33
CA LYS A 622 -23.28 5.29 -1.55
C LYS A 622 -22.38 5.72 -2.70
N THR A 623 -21.61 4.79 -3.27
CA THR A 623 -20.69 5.06 -4.38
C THR A 623 -20.90 4.08 -5.54
N ARG A 624 -20.91 4.60 -6.77
CA ARG A 624 -21.14 3.80 -7.99
C ARG A 624 -19.87 3.43 -8.78
N ARG A 625 -18.78 4.18 -8.61
CA ARG A 625 -17.57 4.07 -9.42
C ARG A 625 -16.37 3.71 -8.57
N ILE A 626 -16.39 2.48 -8.06
CA ILE A 626 -15.27 1.91 -7.32
C ILE A 626 -14.58 0.91 -8.23
N LEU A 627 -13.31 1.13 -8.52
CA LEU A 627 -12.49 0.29 -9.37
C LEU A 627 -11.56 -0.55 -8.50
N GLU A 628 -11.52 -1.86 -8.73
CA GLU A 628 -10.52 -2.74 -8.13
C GLU A 628 -9.13 -2.34 -8.63
N MET A 629 -8.17 -2.19 -7.73
CA MET A 629 -6.84 -1.79 -8.11
C MET A 629 -6.10 -2.92 -8.82
N ASN A 630 -5.98 -2.77 -10.14
CA ASN A 630 -5.33 -3.71 -11.03
C ASN A 630 -3.86 -3.34 -11.30
N THR A 631 -3.23 -4.04 -12.24
CA THR A 631 -1.86 -3.78 -12.67
C THR A 631 -1.69 -2.32 -13.12
N GLN A 632 -0.68 -1.64 -12.56
CA GLN A 632 -0.33 -0.26 -12.88
C GLN A 632 0.85 -0.21 -13.87
N SER A 633 1.06 0.94 -14.50
CA SER A 633 2.23 1.24 -15.33
C SER A 633 2.83 2.58 -14.93
N THR A 634 4.15 2.66 -15.08
CA THR A 634 4.95 3.80 -14.65
C THR A 634 5.67 4.49 -15.80
N LYS A 635 6.07 5.74 -15.57
CA LYS A 635 7.01 6.48 -16.42
C LYS A 635 8.23 6.88 -15.61
N PRO A 636 9.46 6.79 -16.17
CA PRO A 636 10.67 7.24 -15.48
C PRO A 636 10.60 8.75 -15.21
N ARG A 637 11.12 9.17 -14.04
CA ARG A 637 11.16 10.59 -13.61
C ARG A 637 12.61 11.08 -13.50
N GLN A 638 13.35 10.61 -12.50
CA GLN A 638 14.71 11.06 -12.14
C GLN A 638 15.44 9.99 -11.32
N ARG A 639 16.77 10.07 -11.24
CA ARG A 639 17.55 9.27 -10.29
C ARG A 639 17.35 9.72 -8.84
N ILE A 640 17.57 8.79 -7.92
CA ILE A 640 17.70 9.09 -6.49
C ILE A 640 19.01 9.87 -6.33
N THR A 641 18.92 11.09 -5.80
CA THR A 641 20.09 11.93 -5.53
C THR A 641 20.41 11.90 -4.04
N CYS A 642 21.64 12.26 -3.67
CA CYS A 642 22.04 12.40 -2.26
C CYS A 642 21.32 13.54 -1.51
N ASP A 643 20.60 14.40 -2.22
CA ASP A 643 19.80 15.47 -1.62
C ASP A 643 18.47 14.93 -1.07
N GLU A 644 18.04 13.77 -1.55
CA GLU A 644 16.83 13.09 -1.12
C GLU A 644 17.14 12.10 0.02
N GLU A 645 16.92 12.56 1.25
CA GLU A 645 17.11 11.76 2.46
C GLU A 645 15.88 10.90 2.77
N GLU A 646 14.70 11.36 2.37
CA GLU A 646 13.43 10.66 2.55
C GLU A 646 12.72 10.40 1.22
N ARG A 647 12.01 9.27 1.15
CA ARG A 647 11.11 8.99 0.02
C ARG A 647 10.00 10.03 -0.01
N LEU A 648 9.75 10.60 -1.19
CA LEU A 648 8.55 11.39 -1.46
C LEU A 648 7.32 10.52 -1.18
N LYS A 649 6.53 10.90 -0.16
CA LYS A 649 5.28 10.24 0.20
C LYS A 649 4.11 11.16 -0.09
N TYR A 650 3.27 10.78 -1.05
CA TYR A 650 1.99 11.46 -1.24
C TYR A 650 1.00 11.00 -0.16
N GLY A 651 0.28 11.96 0.41
CA GLY A 651 -0.78 11.70 1.39
C GLY A 651 -2.09 11.36 0.69
N TYR A 652 -2.66 10.19 1.00
CA TYR A 652 -3.95 9.73 0.47
C TYR A 652 -4.97 9.56 1.59
N THR A 653 -6.25 9.76 1.29
CA THR A 653 -7.36 9.48 2.20
C THR A 653 -7.82 8.05 1.97
N ILE A 654 -7.42 7.11 2.82
CA ILE A 654 -7.83 5.70 2.72
C ILE A 654 -8.80 5.40 3.85
N THR A 655 -9.93 4.76 3.54
CA THR A 655 -10.92 4.32 4.52
C THR A 655 -11.01 2.80 4.52
N THR A 656 -11.06 2.19 5.70
CA THR A 656 -11.20 0.75 5.87
C THR A 656 -12.65 0.38 6.20
N HIS A 657 -13.16 -0.68 5.58
CA HIS A 657 -14.51 -1.22 5.78
C HIS A 657 -14.44 -2.74 5.84
N PHE A 658 -15.29 -3.37 6.62
CA PHE A 658 -15.29 -4.83 6.78
C PHE A 658 -16.66 -5.46 6.51
N ARG A 659 -16.67 -6.77 6.31
CA ARG A 659 -17.87 -7.60 6.22
C ARG A 659 -17.56 -8.99 6.77
N TYR A 660 -18.35 -9.47 7.73
CA TYR A 660 -18.18 -10.81 8.29
C TYR A 660 -18.44 -11.88 7.21
N ALA A 661 -17.72 -13.00 7.31
CA ALA A 661 -18.12 -14.21 6.59
C ALA A 661 -19.36 -14.82 7.26
N THR A 662 -20.23 -15.44 6.46
CA THR A 662 -21.49 -16.05 6.94
C THR A 662 -21.21 -17.05 8.07
N ASN A 663 -21.94 -16.93 9.18
CA ASN A 663 -21.84 -17.82 10.36
C ASN A 663 -20.44 -17.93 11.02
N LYS A 664 -19.52 -17.00 10.74
CA LYS A 664 -18.16 -16.97 11.32
C LYS A 664 -17.93 -15.79 12.26
N ARG A 665 -18.96 -15.41 13.01
CA ARG A 665 -18.92 -14.31 13.97
C ARG A 665 -19.01 -14.87 15.38
N GLU A 666 -18.00 -14.60 16.20
CA GLU A 666 -18.05 -14.88 17.64
C GLU A 666 -18.20 -13.57 18.40
N ILE A 667 -18.96 -13.59 19.49
CA ILE A 667 -19.15 -12.45 20.38
C ILE A 667 -18.65 -12.84 21.76
N ALA A 668 -17.88 -11.95 22.38
CA ALA A 668 -17.40 -12.14 23.74
C ALA A 668 -17.46 -10.81 24.50
N GLU A 669 -17.45 -10.88 25.82
CA GLU A 669 -17.42 -9.72 26.68
C GLU A 669 -16.24 -9.82 27.63
N VAL A 670 -15.55 -8.69 27.82
CA VAL A 670 -14.50 -8.56 28.83
C VAL A 670 -15.14 -8.00 30.08
N ILE A 671 -15.21 -8.83 31.12
CA ILE A 671 -15.93 -8.53 32.36
C ILE A 671 -14.99 -8.36 33.53
N VAL A 672 -15.38 -7.53 34.49
CA VAL A 672 -14.71 -7.37 35.78
C VAL A 672 -15.73 -7.51 36.91
N GLN A 673 -15.32 -8.10 38.03
CA GLN A 673 -16.16 -8.17 39.24
C GLN A 673 -15.90 -6.94 40.12
N GLU A 674 -16.91 -6.07 40.27
CA GLU A 674 -16.89 -4.91 41.18
C GLU A 674 -18.08 -5.02 42.16
N ASP A 675 -17.82 -5.01 43.48
CA ASP A 675 -18.83 -4.89 44.55
C ASP A 675 -20.09 -5.78 44.41
N LYS A 676 -19.89 -7.06 44.06
CA LYS A 676 -20.94 -8.08 43.81
C LYS A 676 -21.75 -7.90 42.52
N SER A 677 -21.31 -7.04 41.60
CA SER A 677 -21.90 -6.89 40.26
C SER A 677 -20.85 -7.16 39.17
N THR A 678 -21.25 -7.91 38.14
CA THR A 678 -20.41 -8.11 36.94
C THR A 678 -20.59 -6.93 36.03
N LYS A 679 -19.48 -6.24 35.70
CA LYS A 679 -19.49 -5.08 34.81
C LYS A 679 -18.76 -5.42 33.52
N CYS A 680 -19.40 -5.19 32.38
CA CYS A 680 -18.79 -5.30 31.07
C CYS A 680 -17.95 -4.04 30.78
N LEU A 681 -16.67 -4.24 30.44
CA LEU A 681 -15.73 -3.19 30.07
C LEU A 681 -15.58 -3.05 28.55
N ILE A 682 -15.58 -4.18 27.83
CA ILE A 682 -15.41 -4.24 26.39
C ILE A 682 -16.33 -5.31 25.82
N LYS A 683 -17.04 -4.99 24.74
CA LYS A 683 -17.66 -6.00 23.87
C LYS A 683 -16.71 -6.31 22.71
N LEU A 684 -16.53 -7.59 22.46
CA LEU A 684 -15.67 -8.12 21.41
C LEU A 684 -16.55 -8.77 20.35
N SER A 685 -16.23 -8.51 19.09
CA SER A 685 -16.77 -9.27 17.98
C SER A 685 -15.64 -9.76 17.08
N TYR A 686 -15.44 -11.06 17.10
CA TYR A 686 -14.51 -11.76 16.22
C TYR A 686 -15.15 -12.03 14.87
N GLY A 687 -14.34 -11.96 13.82
CA GLY A 687 -14.70 -12.50 12.51
C GLY A 687 -13.54 -13.31 11.95
N GLU A 688 -13.73 -14.61 11.80
CA GLU A 688 -12.78 -15.46 11.09
C GLU A 688 -12.95 -15.27 9.57
N THR A 689 -11.87 -15.07 8.83
CA THR A 689 -11.91 -14.89 7.36
C THR A 689 -12.87 -13.78 6.87
N ALA A 690 -12.94 -12.64 7.58
CA ALA A 690 -13.78 -11.52 7.19
C ALA A 690 -13.23 -10.81 5.93
N ASN A 691 -14.12 -10.26 5.11
CA ASN A 691 -13.73 -9.43 3.95
C ASN A 691 -13.39 -8.01 4.42
N LEU A 692 -12.20 -7.54 4.06
CA LEU A 692 -11.72 -6.20 4.34
C LEU A 692 -11.57 -5.43 3.02
N TRP A 693 -12.22 -4.27 2.92
CA TRP A 693 -12.09 -3.34 1.81
C TRP A 693 -11.34 -2.10 2.24
N ARG A 694 -10.22 -1.82 1.57
CA ARG A 694 -9.49 -0.56 1.72
C ARG A 694 -9.70 0.30 0.49
N VAL A 695 -10.35 1.44 0.70
CA VAL A 695 -10.78 2.33 -0.38
C VAL A 695 -9.97 3.61 -0.34
N ASN A 696 -9.18 3.87 -1.39
CA ASN A 696 -8.46 5.11 -1.59
C ASN A 696 -9.37 6.16 -2.24
N ARG A 697 -9.65 7.21 -1.47
CA ARG A 697 -10.58 8.30 -1.81
C ARG A 697 -9.90 9.53 -2.39
N GLY A 698 -8.64 9.41 -2.81
CA GLY A 698 -7.89 10.49 -3.46
C GLY A 698 -6.85 11.14 -2.57
N LEU A 699 -6.24 12.22 -3.10
CA LEU A 699 -5.19 12.97 -2.42
C LEU A 699 -5.72 13.77 -1.23
N LYS A 700 -5.06 13.64 -0.08
CA LYS A 700 -5.46 14.30 1.18
C LYS A 700 -5.47 15.83 1.09
N ASN A 701 -4.59 16.41 0.27
CA ASN A 701 -4.44 17.86 0.11
C ASN A 701 -5.40 18.47 -0.93
N ASN A 702 -6.22 17.66 -1.61
CA ASN A 702 -7.14 18.17 -2.61
C ASN A 702 -8.48 18.58 -1.96
N ARG A 703 -8.66 19.88 -1.70
CA ARG A 703 -9.82 20.39 -0.94
C ARG A 703 -11.13 20.41 -1.73
N GLY A 704 -11.15 20.02 -3.02
CA GLY A 704 -12.34 20.09 -3.87
C GLY A 704 -12.82 18.78 -4.51
N GLU A 705 -11.99 17.74 -4.61
CA GLU A 705 -12.30 16.53 -5.40
C GLU A 705 -12.09 15.25 -4.60
N ILE A 706 -13.03 14.31 -4.73
CA ILE A 706 -12.98 12.97 -4.14
C ILE A 706 -12.67 11.97 -5.26
N GLY A 707 -11.71 11.08 -5.01
CA GLY A 707 -11.25 10.08 -5.97
C GLY A 707 -10.19 10.59 -6.93
N PHE A 708 -9.99 9.84 -8.01
CA PHE A 708 -8.99 10.09 -9.03
C PHE A 708 -9.67 10.30 -10.38
N ARG A 709 -9.15 11.23 -11.17
CA ARG A 709 -9.59 11.43 -12.55
C ARG A 709 -8.96 10.35 -13.43
N LEU A 710 -9.77 9.62 -14.17
CA LEU A 710 -9.32 8.53 -15.04
C LEU A 710 -9.83 8.72 -16.46
N ASN A 711 -8.95 8.59 -17.45
CA ASN A 711 -9.38 8.47 -18.84
C ASN A 711 -9.85 7.02 -19.11
N PRO A 712 -11.14 6.77 -19.36
CA PRO A 712 -11.68 5.41 -19.49
C PRO A 712 -11.25 4.70 -20.78
N LYS A 713 -10.72 5.43 -21.77
CA LYS A 713 -10.23 4.87 -23.05
C LYS A 713 -8.75 4.50 -22.96
N THR A 714 -7.92 5.39 -22.39
CA THR A 714 -6.46 5.21 -22.37
C THR A 714 -5.93 4.61 -21.08
N GLY A 715 -6.68 4.71 -19.97
CA GLY A 715 -6.31 4.23 -18.65
C GLY A 715 -5.37 5.17 -17.91
N GLU A 716 -5.08 6.32 -18.50
CA GLU A 716 -4.19 7.32 -17.93
C GLU A 716 -4.86 8.07 -16.79
N TRP A 717 -4.12 8.20 -15.69
CA TRP A 717 -4.52 9.00 -14.55
C TRP A 717 -4.35 10.48 -14.87
N GLY A 718 -5.41 11.26 -14.66
CA GLY A 718 -5.40 12.71 -14.87
C GLY A 718 -4.63 13.42 -13.75
N ASP A 719 -3.83 14.42 -14.11
CA ASP A 719 -3.09 15.21 -13.15
C ASP A 719 -4.00 16.26 -12.50
N SER A 720 -3.98 16.37 -11.16
CA SER A 720 -4.85 17.28 -10.42
C SER A 720 -4.21 18.66 -10.22
N LYS A 721 -2.92 18.83 -10.55
CA LYS A 721 -2.17 20.09 -10.33
C LYS A 721 -1.48 20.66 -11.56
N THR A 722 -1.41 19.93 -12.67
CA THR A 722 -0.59 20.31 -13.83
C THR A 722 -1.38 20.21 -15.15
N ASP A 723 -2.46 20.97 -15.25
CA ASP A 723 -3.02 21.35 -16.56
C ASP A 723 -2.10 22.41 -17.20
N ALA A 724 -0.95 21.96 -17.69
CA ALA A 724 -0.13 22.73 -18.64
C ALA A 724 -0.36 22.28 -20.09
N ASN A 725 -1.04 21.15 -20.30
CA ASN A 725 -1.59 20.70 -21.58
C ASN A 725 -2.80 19.80 -21.28
N PRO A 726 -4.05 20.29 -21.39
CA PRO A 726 -5.20 19.41 -21.31
C PRO A 726 -5.11 18.40 -22.47
N PRO A 727 -5.46 17.12 -22.25
CA PRO A 727 -5.83 16.24 -23.35
C PRO A 727 -6.88 16.96 -24.21
N HIS A 728 -6.79 16.82 -25.54
CA HIS A 728 -7.78 17.39 -26.44
C HIS A 728 -9.20 17.04 -25.95
N THR A 729 -10.04 18.07 -25.83
CA THR A 729 -11.41 18.12 -25.27
C THR A 729 -11.57 18.10 -23.72
N PRO A 730 -11.92 19.24 -23.09
CA PRO A 730 -12.28 19.34 -21.67
C PRO A 730 -13.54 18.57 -21.23
N GLU A 731 -14.36 18.11 -22.18
CA GLU A 731 -15.65 17.48 -21.90
C GLU A 731 -15.52 16.02 -21.41
N ASP A 732 -14.42 15.31 -21.70
CA ASP A 732 -14.24 13.87 -21.38
C ASP A 732 -13.73 13.59 -19.94
N LEU A 733 -13.17 14.57 -19.22
CA LEU A 733 -12.48 14.37 -17.93
C LEU A 733 -13.26 14.84 -16.69
N SER A 734 -14.19 15.78 -16.83
CA SER A 734 -14.95 16.35 -15.71
C SER A 734 -15.90 15.34 -15.04
N HIS A 735 -16.24 14.25 -15.75
CA HIS A 735 -17.25 13.27 -15.33
C HIS A 735 -16.68 11.90 -14.96
N ASN A 736 -15.37 11.69 -14.79
CA ASN A 736 -14.77 10.36 -14.53
C ASN A 736 -13.92 10.30 -13.25
N GLN A 737 -14.49 10.75 -12.13
CA GLN A 737 -13.92 10.49 -10.80
C GLN A 737 -14.20 9.03 -10.38
N VAL A 738 -13.13 8.34 -10.00
CA VAL A 738 -13.13 6.92 -9.61
C VAL A 738 -12.45 6.77 -8.26
N LEU A 739 -13.01 5.89 -7.41
CA LEU A 739 -12.33 5.43 -6.20
C LEU A 739 -11.55 4.15 -6.52
N LEU A 740 -10.38 3.99 -5.92
CA LEU A 740 -9.64 2.72 -6.00
C LEU A 740 -9.90 1.90 -4.76
N LYS A 741 -10.14 0.59 -4.90
CA LYS A 741 -10.23 -0.34 -3.78
C LYS A 741 -9.24 -1.49 -3.91
N VAL A 742 -8.84 -2.02 -2.77
CA VAL A 742 -8.29 -3.37 -2.65
C VAL A 742 -9.13 -4.17 -1.68
N GLN A 743 -9.28 -5.46 -1.97
CA GLN A 743 -9.95 -6.41 -1.10
C GLN A 743 -8.96 -7.43 -0.52
N GLU A 744 -9.11 -7.71 0.77
CA GLU A 744 -8.35 -8.71 1.51
C GLU A 744 -9.32 -9.56 2.35
N THR A 745 -8.87 -10.75 2.74
CA THR A 745 -9.58 -11.62 3.67
C THR A 745 -8.68 -11.81 4.87
N SER A 746 -9.16 -11.42 6.05
CA SER A 746 -8.36 -11.40 7.27
C SER A 746 -9.20 -11.77 8.49
N ASN A 747 -8.56 -12.30 9.52
CA ASN A 747 -9.17 -12.38 10.83
C ASN A 747 -9.29 -10.96 11.40
N ILE A 748 -10.47 -10.64 11.95
CA ILE A 748 -10.76 -9.32 12.52
C ILE A 748 -11.25 -9.44 13.96
N LEU A 749 -10.93 -8.44 14.76
CA LEU A 749 -11.43 -8.25 16.11
C LEU A 749 -11.95 -6.83 16.26
N LEU A 750 -13.27 -6.69 16.38
CA LEU A 750 -13.91 -5.42 16.66
C LEU A 750 -14.03 -5.24 18.17
N ILE A 751 -13.46 -4.17 18.70
CA ILE A 751 -13.48 -3.81 20.12
C ILE A 751 -14.43 -2.62 20.30
N GLU A 752 -15.44 -2.78 21.14
CA GLU A 752 -16.38 -1.73 21.55
C GLU A 752 -16.23 -1.47 23.05
N PRO A 753 -15.43 -0.46 23.46
CA PRO A 753 -15.27 -0.13 24.87
C PRO A 753 -16.56 0.44 25.45
N GLN A 754 -16.92 0.00 26.66
CA GLN A 754 -18.14 0.40 27.35
C GLN A 754 -17.82 1.42 28.45
N ASN A 755 -18.82 2.24 28.81
CA ASN A 755 -18.72 3.24 29.89
C ASN A 755 -17.60 4.29 29.68
N ILE A 756 -17.41 4.75 28.44
CA ILE A 756 -16.40 5.75 28.07
C ILE A 756 -16.87 7.16 28.52
N PRO A 757 -15.98 8.02 29.08
CA PRO A 757 -16.30 9.41 29.37
C PRO A 757 -16.71 10.21 28.12
N GLU A 758 -17.86 10.90 28.14
CA GLU A 758 -18.36 11.67 26.99
C GLU A 758 -17.48 12.88 26.64
N GLU A 759 -16.98 13.61 27.65
CA GLU A 759 -16.25 14.87 27.45
C GLU A 759 -14.87 14.71 26.76
N ASN A 760 -14.30 13.49 26.73
CA ASN A 760 -12.99 13.20 26.13
C ASN A 760 -12.96 11.90 25.30
N ARG A 761 -14.11 11.52 24.72
CA ARG A 761 -14.29 10.25 24.02
C ARG A 761 -13.24 10.00 22.92
N ASP A 762 -12.99 10.97 22.05
CA ASP A 762 -12.04 10.84 20.94
C ASP A 762 -10.59 10.65 21.42
N THR A 763 -10.19 11.39 22.46
CA THR A 763 -8.87 11.26 23.12
C THR A 763 -8.71 9.89 23.77
N PHE A 764 -9.74 9.44 24.50
CA PHE A 764 -9.74 8.13 25.14
C PHE A 764 -9.57 7.01 24.11
N LEU A 765 -10.38 7.01 23.05
CA LEU A 765 -10.35 5.98 22.01
C LEU A 765 -9.07 6.00 21.18
N ALA A 766 -8.56 7.19 20.83
CA ALA A 766 -7.27 7.32 20.15
C ALA A 766 -6.15 6.71 20.99
N THR A 767 -6.11 7.05 22.27
CA THR A 767 -5.09 6.57 23.21
C THR A 767 -5.22 5.07 23.43
N LEU A 768 -6.44 4.56 23.63
CA LEU A 768 -6.71 3.15 23.84
C LEU A 768 -6.35 2.30 22.62
N GLN A 769 -6.67 2.76 21.40
CA GLN A 769 -6.31 2.08 20.15
C GLN A 769 -4.80 1.79 20.11
N TYR A 770 -3.97 2.82 20.22
CA TYR A 770 -2.52 2.67 20.10
C TYR A 770 -1.87 1.98 21.30
N ALA A 771 -2.44 2.12 22.50
CA ALA A 771 -1.98 1.40 23.69
C ALA A 771 -2.21 -0.11 23.54
N LEU A 772 -3.42 -0.52 23.11
CA LEU A 772 -3.73 -1.92 22.88
C LEU A 772 -2.95 -2.50 21.68
N GLU A 773 -2.83 -1.75 20.58
CA GLU A 773 -2.04 -2.18 19.41
C GLU A 773 -0.59 -2.52 19.79
N ARG A 774 0.09 -1.59 20.48
CA ARG A 774 1.48 -1.81 20.92
C ARG A 774 1.61 -2.92 21.95
N ALA A 775 0.64 -3.02 22.88
CA ALA A 775 0.66 -4.08 23.88
C ALA A 775 0.43 -5.47 23.27
N ILE A 776 -0.49 -5.60 22.31
CA ILE A 776 -0.69 -6.87 21.57
C ILE A 776 0.58 -7.23 20.80
N GLN A 777 1.18 -6.28 20.09
CA GLN A 777 2.45 -6.50 19.37
C GLN A 777 3.56 -6.98 20.31
N ALA A 778 3.71 -6.37 21.49
CA ALA A 778 4.73 -6.75 22.46
C ALA A 778 4.45 -8.13 23.11
N VAL A 779 3.22 -8.39 23.55
CA VAL A 779 2.84 -9.65 24.23
C VAL A 779 2.96 -10.86 23.29
N TYR A 780 2.53 -10.70 22.04
CA TYR A 780 2.52 -11.78 21.06
C TYR A 780 3.72 -11.76 20.10
N MET A 781 4.70 -10.85 20.31
CA MET A 781 5.92 -10.68 19.50
C MET A 781 5.63 -10.54 18.00
N LEU A 782 4.65 -9.70 17.66
CA LEU A 782 4.29 -9.39 16.28
C LEU A 782 5.12 -8.24 15.73
N GLU A 783 5.41 -8.26 14.44
CA GLU A 783 5.97 -7.09 13.75
C GLU A 783 4.92 -5.97 13.60
N GLU A 784 5.37 -4.72 13.41
CA GLU A 784 4.46 -3.55 13.30
C GLU A 784 3.49 -3.68 12.11
N ASP A 785 3.81 -4.46 11.08
CA ASP A 785 3.00 -4.69 9.89
C ASP A 785 2.13 -5.97 9.93
N GLU A 786 2.23 -6.79 10.98
CA GLU A 786 1.42 -8.01 11.12
C GLU A 786 0.05 -7.76 11.76
N LEU A 787 -0.06 -6.71 12.58
CA LEU A 787 -1.30 -6.27 13.22
C LEU A 787 -1.55 -4.82 12.87
N SER A 788 -2.73 -4.53 12.34
CA SER A 788 -3.16 -3.16 12.05
C SER A 788 -4.42 -2.81 12.83
N SER A 789 -4.58 -1.52 13.13
CA SER A 789 -5.74 -1.01 13.85
C SER A 789 -6.32 0.27 13.20
N GLU A 790 -7.65 0.42 13.24
CA GLU A 790 -8.34 1.63 12.77
C GLU A 790 -9.63 1.87 13.59
N ARG A 791 -9.89 3.14 13.94
CA ARG A 791 -11.16 3.55 14.56
C ARG A 791 -12.28 3.60 13.53
N LEU A 792 -13.34 2.85 13.76
CA LEU A 792 -14.53 2.78 12.91
C LEU A 792 -15.77 3.34 13.62
N GLY A 793 -16.86 3.51 12.86
CA GLY A 793 -18.16 3.86 13.43
C GLY A 793 -18.19 5.19 14.14
N ASN A 794 -17.73 6.27 13.51
CA ASN A 794 -17.52 7.57 14.16
C ASN A 794 -16.60 7.54 15.39
N GLY A 795 -15.72 6.55 15.48
CA GLY A 795 -14.79 6.39 16.58
C GLY A 795 -15.30 5.45 17.68
N GLU A 796 -16.53 4.95 17.59
CA GLU A 796 -17.09 4.07 18.64
C GLU A 796 -16.42 2.70 18.72
N TYR A 797 -15.86 2.22 17.61
CA TYR A 797 -15.24 0.90 17.53
C TYR A 797 -13.76 1.02 17.18
N ILE A 798 -12.96 0.09 17.70
CA ILE A 798 -11.58 -0.11 17.28
C ILE A 798 -11.51 -1.45 16.55
N LEU A 799 -11.26 -1.40 15.24
CA LEU A 799 -11.04 -2.60 14.44
C LEU A 799 -9.57 -2.98 14.49
N PHE A 800 -9.28 -4.18 14.94
CA PHE A 800 -8.01 -4.86 14.74
C PHE A 800 -8.15 -5.89 13.63
N TRP A 801 -7.15 -6.01 12.78
CA TRP A 801 -7.06 -7.10 11.82
C TRP A 801 -5.63 -7.57 11.67
N GLU A 802 -5.49 -8.86 11.41
CA GLU A 802 -4.19 -9.46 11.09
C GLU A 802 -3.87 -9.08 9.65
N ALA A 803 -2.88 -8.21 9.49
CA ALA A 803 -2.41 -7.73 8.20
C ALA A 803 -1.48 -8.76 7.52
N SER A 804 -0.91 -9.68 8.31
CA SER A 804 -0.23 -10.88 7.78
C SER A 804 -1.24 -11.84 7.12
N GLU A 805 -0.98 -12.17 5.86
CA GLU A 805 -1.86 -13.01 5.05
C GLU A 805 -1.92 -14.44 5.61
N GLY A 806 -3.15 -14.96 5.82
CA GLY A 806 -3.40 -16.24 6.47
C GLY A 806 -3.78 -16.11 7.96
N GLY A 807 -3.53 -14.95 8.55
CA GLY A 807 -3.76 -14.67 9.96
C GLY A 807 -2.62 -15.19 10.83
N ALA A 808 -2.07 -14.36 11.71
CA ALA A 808 -1.14 -14.80 12.74
C ALA A 808 -1.83 -15.70 13.79
N GLY A 809 -3.18 -15.77 13.76
CA GLY A 809 -4.00 -16.49 14.71
C GLY A 809 -3.96 -15.85 16.11
N VAL A 810 -3.41 -14.66 16.26
CA VAL A 810 -3.32 -13.92 17.52
C VAL A 810 -4.69 -13.42 17.96
N LEU A 811 -5.52 -12.91 17.05
CA LEU A 811 -6.86 -12.44 17.40
C LEU A 811 -7.74 -13.58 17.90
N SER A 812 -7.63 -14.77 17.28
CA SER A 812 -8.29 -15.99 17.76
C SER A 812 -7.78 -16.41 19.15
N GLN A 813 -6.49 -16.18 19.46
CA GLN A 813 -5.87 -16.46 20.77
C GLN A 813 -6.29 -15.45 21.84
N ILE A 814 -6.53 -14.19 21.48
CA ILE A 814 -7.03 -13.20 22.42
C ILE A 814 -8.41 -13.60 22.92
N ILE A 815 -9.31 -14.03 22.03
CA ILE A 815 -10.63 -14.56 22.42
C ILE A 815 -10.52 -15.97 23.05
N SER A 816 -9.58 -16.75 22.51
CA SER A 816 -8.85 -17.89 23.06
C SER A 816 -8.81 -17.99 24.59
N ASP A 817 -8.02 -17.07 25.13
CA ASP A 817 -7.52 -17.10 26.48
C ASP A 817 -8.35 -16.18 27.38
N PRO A 818 -9.04 -16.72 28.40
CA PRO A 818 -9.82 -15.92 29.34
C PRO A 818 -9.03 -14.78 30.01
N LYS A 819 -7.69 -14.89 30.08
CA LYS A 819 -6.81 -13.91 30.72
C LYS A 819 -6.05 -13.02 29.73
N ALA A 820 -6.32 -13.09 28.43
CA ALA A 820 -5.57 -12.33 27.42
C ALA A 820 -5.48 -10.82 27.74
N PHE A 821 -6.59 -10.19 28.10
CA PHE A 821 -6.63 -8.77 28.45
C PHE A 821 -5.89 -8.43 29.75
N GLN A 822 -5.62 -9.39 30.65
CA GLN A 822 -4.78 -9.16 31.82
C GLN A 822 -3.33 -8.92 31.41
N TYR A 823 -2.80 -9.76 30.52
CA TYR A 823 -1.44 -9.63 29.99
C TYR A 823 -1.31 -8.36 29.13
N ILE A 824 -2.26 -8.13 28.22
CA ILE A 824 -2.29 -6.94 27.35
C ILE A 824 -2.37 -5.65 28.18
N ALA A 825 -3.23 -5.60 29.21
CA ALA A 825 -3.35 -4.41 30.04
C ALA A 825 -2.10 -4.16 30.89
N THR A 826 -1.47 -5.22 31.42
CA THR A 826 -0.21 -5.11 32.17
C THR A 826 0.88 -4.50 31.30
N GLU A 827 1.02 -4.99 30.06
CA GLU A 827 2.00 -4.46 29.12
C GLU A 827 1.66 -3.03 28.68
N ALA A 828 0.39 -2.72 28.42
CA ALA A 828 -0.06 -1.37 28.07
C ALA A 828 0.23 -0.35 29.19
N LEU A 829 0.07 -0.74 30.47
CA LEU A 829 0.42 0.10 31.61
C LEU A 829 1.94 0.35 31.68
N ASP A 830 2.78 -0.65 31.40
CA ASP A 830 4.23 -0.48 31.36
C ASP A 830 4.68 0.42 30.20
N ILE A 831 4.11 0.22 29.00
CA ILE A 831 4.35 1.07 27.82
C ILE A 831 3.96 2.52 28.11
N CYS A 832 2.85 2.74 28.84
CA CYS A 832 2.40 4.07 29.24
C CYS A 832 3.14 4.64 30.48
N HIS A 833 4.22 4.01 30.95
CA HIS A 833 5.03 4.45 32.09
C HIS A 833 4.23 4.56 33.41
N PHE A 834 3.23 3.71 33.64
CA PHE A 834 2.46 3.69 34.89
C PHE A 834 2.98 2.71 35.95
N THR A 835 3.97 1.90 35.61
CA THR A 835 4.63 0.95 36.53
C THR A 835 5.57 1.67 37.49
N GLU A 836 5.66 1.16 38.74
CA GLU A 836 6.44 1.78 39.81
C GLU A 836 7.92 1.98 39.41
N GLY A 837 8.45 3.18 39.64
CA GLY A 837 9.84 3.54 39.34
C GLY A 837 10.12 3.88 37.87
N LYS A 838 9.13 3.77 36.97
CA LYS A 838 9.25 4.12 35.54
C LYS A 838 8.43 5.34 35.12
N ASP A 839 7.69 5.98 36.03
CA ASP A 839 6.94 7.20 35.69
C ASP A 839 7.90 8.30 35.25
N LYS A 840 7.64 8.85 34.06
CA LYS A 840 8.52 9.81 33.39
C LYS A 840 7.91 11.20 33.52
N PRO A 841 8.47 12.10 34.37
CA PRO A 841 7.92 13.44 34.59
C PRO A 841 7.84 14.28 33.31
N ASP A 842 8.75 14.04 32.36
CA ASP A 842 8.80 14.73 31.08
C ASP A 842 7.72 14.24 30.09
N CYS A 843 7.06 13.11 30.36
CA CYS A 843 5.97 12.58 29.55
C CYS A 843 4.61 13.08 30.07
N VAL A 844 4.24 14.30 29.65
CA VAL A 844 3.03 15.00 30.13
C VAL A 844 1.73 14.38 29.57
N LYS A 845 1.70 14.03 28.28
CA LYS A 845 0.52 13.42 27.62
C LYS A 845 0.87 12.16 26.85
N ALA A 846 1.85 12.25 25.98
CA ALA A 846 2.43 11.12 25.27
C ALA A 846 3.83 11.49 24.77
N CYS A 847 4.70 10.49 24.60
CA CYS A 847 6.02 10.63 23.98
C CYS A 847 6.26 9.48 22.99
N TYR A 848 7.32 9.58 22.20
CA TYR A 848 7.70 8.54 21.23
C TYR A 848 8.08 7.20 21.88
N GLU A 849 8.49 7.22 23.15
CA GLU A 849 8.75 6.00 23.92
C GLU A 849 7.47 5.26 24.30
N CYS A 850 6.31 5.93 24.41
CA CYS A 850 5.05 5.32 24.85
C CYS A 850 4.01 5.14 23.73
N LEU A 851 3.51 6.22 23.12
CA LEU A 851 2.35 6.17 22.20
C LEU A 851 2.56 6.96 20.91
N LEU A 852 3.47 7.94 20.85
CA LEU A 852 3.70 8.70 19.62
C LEU A 852 4.50 7.86 18.62
N SER A 853 4.09 7.87 17.36
CA SER A 853 4.82 7.24 16.24
C SER A 853 4.71 8.10 14.97
N TYR A 854 5.47 7.76 13.94
CA TYR A 854 5.30 8.37 12.61
C TYR A 854 3.98 7.97 11.92
N SER A 855 3.44 6.79 12.23
CA SER A 855 2.19 6.31 11.61
C SER A 855 0.95 7.03 12.14
N ASN A 856 0.98 7.48 13.40
CA ASN A 856 -0.15 8.14 14.07
C ASN A 856 -0.01 9.66 14.26
N GLN A 857 0.84 10.32 13.47
CA GLN A 857 1.07 11.78 13.54
C GLN A 857 -0.20 12.64 13.54
N LEU A 858 -1.27 12.16 12.88
CA LEU A 858 -2.54 12.87 12.82
C LEU A 858 -3.28 12.89 14.15
N ASP A 859 -3.03 11.87 14.97
CA ASP A 859 -3.69 11.68 16.24
C ASP A 859 -2.83 12.18 17.40
N HIS A 860 -1.60 12.64 17.17
CA HIS A 860 -0.70 13.15 18.24
C HIS A 860 -1.38 14.17 19.16
N ALA A 861 -2.25 15.03 18.63
CA ALA A 861 -2.99 16.02 19.42
C ALA A 861 -4.06 15.38 20.33
N LEU A 862 -4.55 14.19 19.99
CA LEU A 862 -5.56 13.44 20.73
C LEU A 862 -4.96 12.51 21.80
N LEU A 863 -3.67 12.13 21.70
CA LEU A 863 -3.07 11.13 22.58
C LEU A 863 -2.80 11.68 23.98
N ASP A 864 -3.36 11.01 24.99
CA ASP A 864 -3.16 11.32 26.40
C ASP A 864 -3.18 10.03 27.23
N ARG A 865 -2.00 9.57 27.66
CA ARG A 865 -1.82 8.33 28.41
C ARG A 865 -2.66 8.29 29.69
N HIS A 866 -2.89 9.43 30.33
CA HIS A 866 -3.62 9.50 31.59
C HIS A 866 -5.11 9.21 31.41
N SER A 867 -5.66 9.44 30.20
CA SER A 867 -7.07 9.21 29.91
C SER A 867 -7.50 7.73 30.03
N ILE A 868 -6.57 6.78 29.84
CA ILE A 868 -6.88 5.34 29.83
C ILE A 868 -6.38 4.59 31.07
N ARG A 869 -5.66 5.24 32.00
CA ARG A 869 -4.98 4.57 33.13
C ARG A 869 -5.95 3.72 33.96
N ASP A 870 -7.03 4.32 34.44
CA ASP A 870 -8.00 3.65 35.30
C ASP A 870 -8.71 2.50 34.56
N PHE A 871 -8.93 2.67 33.25
CA PHE A 871 -9.52 1.63 32.41
C PHE A 871 -8.57 0.44 32.23
N LEU A 872 -7.27 0.68 32.00
CA LEU A 872 -6.26 -0.37 31.92
C LEU A 872 -6.06 -1.11 33.25
N GLU A 873 -6.10 -0.40 34.39
CA GLU A 873 -6.05 -1.05 35.71
C GLU A 873 -7.24 -2.00 35.94
N LYS A 874 -8.44 -1.62 35.51
CA LYS A 874 -9.62 -2.51 35.55
C LYS A 874 -9.48 -3.71 34.61
N LEU A 875 -8.95 -3.49 33.39
CA LEU A 875 -8.66 -4.57 32.44
C LEU A 875 -7.64 -5.58 32.99
N ARG A 876 -6.68 -5.13 33.81
CA ARG A 876 -5.68 -6.02 34.44
C ARG A 876 -6.32 -7.10 35.33
N SER A 877 -7.51 -6.84 35.86
CA SER A 877 -8.30 -7.79 36.68
C SER A 877 -9.49 -8.40 35.93
N SER A 878 -9.56 -8.24 34.61
CA SER A 878 -10.70 -8.69 33.80
C SER A 878 -10.56 -10.13 33.30
N GLU A 879 -11.69 -10.76 32.97
CA GLU A 879 -11.74 -12.07 32.30
C GLU A 879 -12.64 -11.99 31.07
N ILE A 880 -12.36 -12.81 30.06
CA ILE A 880 -13.19 -12.91 28.86
C ILE A 880 -14.27 -13.97 29.09
N GLU A 881 -15.53 -13.57 28.96
CA GLU A 881 -16.69 -14.45 28.91
C GLU A 881 -17.16 -14.56 27.47
N ARG A 882 -17.19 -15.78 26.92
CA ARG A 882 -17.64 -16.01 25.55
C ARG A 882 -19.14 -16.25 25.52
N HIS A 883 -19.82 -15.49 24.68
CA HIS A 883 -21.20 -15.75 24.32
C HIS A 883 -21.16 -16.47 22.97
N LEU A 884 -21.07 -17.79 22.99
CA LEU A 884 -21.31 -18.59 21.78
C LEU A 884 -22.69 -18.19 21.27
N GLN A 885 -22.74 -17.49 20.14
CA GLN A 885 -23.98 -17.15 19.47
C GLN A 885 -24.48 -18.41 18.74
N GLU A 886 -24.71 -19.50 19.47
CA GLU A 886 -25.69 -20.47 19.02
C GLU A 886 -27.04 -19.76 19.18
N MET A 887 -27.60 -19.23 18.10
CA MET A 887 -29.06 -19.26 18.01
C MET A 887 -29.42 -20.69 18.38
N SER A 888 -30.16 -20.88 19.46
CA SER A 888 -30.52 -22.23 19.86
C SER A 888 -31.16 -22.90 18.65
N ARG A 889 -30.89 -24.19 18.44
CA ARG A 889 -31.44 -24.92 17.30
C ARG A 889 -32.96 -24.75 17.20
N GLU A 890 -33.63 -24.53 18.33
CA GLU A 890 -35.04 -24.14 18.44
C GLU A 890 -35.33 -22.74 17.88
N GLU A 891 -34.59 -21.69 18.25
CA GLU A 891 -34.77 -20.34 17.70
C GLU A 891 -34.53 -20.29 16.19
N HIS A 892 -33.52 -21.03 15.69
CA HIS A 892 -33.25 -21.14 14.26
C HIS A 892 -34.39 -21.87 13.53
N TYR A 893 -34.91 -22.95 14.12
CA TYR A 893 -36.07 -23.66 13.60
C TYR A 893 -37.32 -22.76 13.53
N GLN A 894 -37.62 -21.98 14.57
CA GLN A 894 -38.75 -21.06 14.59
C GLN A 894 -38.62 -19.94 13.55
N MET A 895 -37.39 -19.44 13.32
CA MET A 895 -37.11 -18.46 12.27
C MET A 895 -37.38 -19.03 10.87
N LEU A 896 -36.90 -20.24 10.58
CA LEU A 896 -37.13 -20.91 9.30
C LEU A 896 -38.60 -21.25 9.10
N LEU A 897 -39.29 -21.67 10.16
CA LEU A 897 -40.72 -21.96 10.13
C LEU A 897 -41.53 -20.71 9.75
N ALA A 898 -41.15 -19.54 10.26
CA ALA A 898 -41.78 -18.26 9.90
C ALA A 898 -41.52 -17.83 8.44
N GLN A 899 -40.49 -18.36 7.80
CA GLN A 899 -40.12 -18.07 6.40
C GLN A 899 -40.76 -19.05 5.38
N THR A 900 -41.30 -20.20 5.81
CA THR A 900 -41.99 -21.17 4.93
C THR A 900 -43.26 -20.60 4.30
N ASP A 901 -43.66 -21.10 3.11
CA ASP A 901 -44.91 -20.66 2.47
C ASP A 901 -46.11 -21.00 3.38
N PRO A 902 -46.98 -20.02 3.73
CA PRO A 902 -48.17 -20.27 4.54
C PRO A 902 -49.10 -21.36 4.02
N ASN A 903 -49.09 -21.60 2.70
CA ASN A 903 -49.98 -22.53 1.99
C ASN A 903 -49.35 -23.91 1.72
N SER A 904 -48.10 -24.14 2.11
CA SER A 904 -47.36 -25.38 1.86
C SER A 904 -47.14 -26.16 3.16
N ASP A 905 -48.09 -27.04 3.50
CA ASP A 905 -47.94 -27.94 4.66
C ASP A 905 -46.78 -28.94 4.49
N PHE A 906 -46.36 -29.20 3.24
CA PHE A 906 -45.28 -30.12 2.92
C PHE A 906 -43.90 -29.54 3.31
N GLU A 907 -43.65 -28.25 3.04
CA GLU A 907 -42.43 -27.56 3.49
C GLU A 907 -42.24 -27.65 5.01
N ARG A 908 -43.33 -27.43 5.76
CA ARG A 908 -43.29 -27.50 7.23
C ARG A 908 -43.00 -28.92 7.73
N GLN A 909 -43.57 -29.94 7.08
CA GLN A 909 -43.29 -31.34 7.42
C GLN A 909 -41.83 -31.70 7.14
N VAL A 910 -41.26 -31.23 6.02
CA VAL A 910 -39.85 -31.43 5.67
C VAL A 910 -38.95 -30.75 6.70
N LEU A 911 -39.20 -29.48 7.03
CA LEU A 911 -38.42 -28.74 8.03
C LEU A 911 -38.53 -29.37 9.42
N GLN A 912 -39.72 -29.83 9.82
CA GLN A 912 -39.93 -30.52 11.09
C GLN A 912 -39.22 -31.88 11.14
N GLU A 913 -39.14 -32.61 10.02
CA GLU A 913 -38.40 -33.87 9.94
C GLU A 913 -36.88 -33.65 10.04
N ILE A 914 -36.35 -32.61 9.39
CA ILE A 914 -34.94 -32.18 9.53
C ILE A 914 -34.64 -31.81 10.99
N TYR A 915 -35.57 -31.09 11.63
CA TYR A 915 -35.47 -30.75 13.05
C TYR A 915 -35.49 -31.99 13.96
N ASN A 916 -36.48 -32.86 13.82
CA ASN A 916 -36.63 -34.05 14.67
C ASN A 916 -35.52 -35.10 14.47
N SER A 917 -34.96 -35.19 13.25
CA SER A 917 -33.88 -36.13 12.92
C SER A 917 -32.48 -35.65 13.35
N ASN A 918 -32.40 -34.54 14.10
CA ASN A 918 -31.16 -33.89 14.53
C ASN A 918 -30.17 -33.55 13.38
N LEU A 919 -30.70 -33.26 12.18
CA LEU A 919 -29.91 -32.91 11.00
C LEU A 919 -29.63 -31.39 10.98
N LYS A 920 -28.60 -30.97 10.23
CA LYS A 920 -28.27 -29.54 10.01
C LYS A 920 -29.49 -28.82 9.43
N LEU A 921 -29.87 -27.69 10.03
CA LEU A 921 -30.97 -26.85 9.53
C LEU A 921 -30.52 -26.03 8.29
N PRO A 922 -31.42 -25.75 7.33
CA PRO A 922 -31.15 -24.84 6.22
C PRO A 922 -30.72 -23.44 6.68
N ASP A 923 -29.93 -22.71 5.89
CA ASP A 923 -29.53 -21.33 6.23
C ASP A 923 -30.70 -20.34 6.09
N GLN A 924 -31.54 -20.51 5.06
CA GLN A 924 -32.75 -19.73 4.83
C GLN A 924 -33.84 -20.59 4.15
N ALA A 925 -35.10 -20.26 4.43
CA ALA A 925 -36.22 -20.76 3.64
C ALA A 925 -36.67 -19.69 2.64
N GLN A 926 -37.17 -20.10 1.47
CA GLN A 926 -37.78 -19.18 0.50
C GLN A 926 -36.80 -18.05 0.07
N TYR A 927 -35.52 -18.37 -0.12
CA TYR A 927 -34.48 -17.40 -0.50
C TYR A 927 -34.45 -17.16 -2.01
N PHE A 928 -34.41 -15.90 -2.44
CA PHE A 928 -34.38 -15.55 -3.86
C PHE A 928 -32.94 -15.50 -4.40
N ILE A 929 -32.62 -16.41 -5.32
CA ILE A 929 -31.32 -16.50 -5.99
C ILE A 929 -31.37 -15.67 -7.27
N ALA A 930 -30.80 -14.46 -7.22
CA ALA A 930 -30.86 -13.48 -8.30
C ALA A 930 -30.21 -13.97 -9.61
N GLU A 931 -29.16 -14.77 -9.52
CA GLU A 931 -28.38 -15.28 -10.67
C GLU A 931 -29.20 -16.24 -11.56
N ALA A 932 -30.09 -17.01 -10.95
CA ALA A 932 -30.95 -17.98 -11.63
C ALA A 932 -32.42 -17.54 -11.72
N ASN A 933 -32.77 -16.40 -11.11
CA ASN A 933 -34.12 -15.85 -11.00
C ASN A 933 -35.14 -16.86 -10.41
N ILE A 934 -34.73 -17.59 -9.38
CA ILE A 934 -35.49 -18.69 -8.76
C ILE A 934 -35.47 -18.58 -7.25
N LYS A 935 -36.52 -19.09 -6.62
CA LYS A 935 -36.71 -19.12 -5.18
C LYS A 935 -36.90 -20.57 -4.72
N PRO A 936 -35.84 -21.26 -4.25
CA PRO A 936 -35.99 -22.60 -3.67
C PRO A 936 -36.67 -22.55 -2.31
N ASP A 937 -37.26 -23.67 -1.90
CA ASP A 937 -38.01 -23.76 -0.64
C ASP A 937 -37.08 -23.72 0.57
N PHE A 938 -35.94 -24.43 0.50
CA PHE A 938 -34.86 -24.33 1.49
C PHE A 938 -33.51 -24.22 0.82
N VAL A 939 -32.61 -23.41 1.39
CA VAL A 939 -31.27 -23.18 0.84
C VAL A 939 -30.21 -23.26 1.93
N TYR A 940 -29.12 -23.95 1.60
CA TYR A 940 -27.85 -23.97 2.29
C TYR A 940 -26.87 -23.14 1.46
N LEU A 941 -26.72 -21.87 1.84
CA LEU A 941 -25.98 -20.85 1.10
C LEU A 941 -24.49 -21.15 1.08
N THR A 942 -23.98 -21.74 2.17
CA THR A 942 -22.56 -22.07 2.32
C THR A 942 -22.16 -23.25 1.41
N GLU A 943 -23.00 -24.27 1.36
CA GLU A 943 -22.82 -25.49 0.57
C GLU A 943 -23.29 -25.35 -0.89
N LYS A 944 -23.89 -24.19 -1.25
CA LYS A 944 -24.63 -24.00 -2.50
C LYS A 944 -25.58 -25.17 -2.78
N PHE A 945 -26.42 -25.50 -1.82
CA PHE A 945 -27.36 -26.61 -1.92
C PHE A 945 -28.79 -26.09 -1.72
N ALA A 946 -29.70 -26.52 -2.58
CA ALA A 946 -31.09 -26.09 -2.59
C ALA A 946 -32.03 -27.30 -2.55
N ILE A 947 -33.06 -27.22 -1.71
CA ILE A 947 -34.13 -28.21 -1.61
C ILE A 947 -35.41 -27.61 -2.19
N PHE A 948 -36.06 -28.37 -3.06
CA PHE A 948 -37.41 -28.10 -3.55
C PHE A 948 -38.38 -29.14 -3.01
N CYS A 949 -39.50 -28.68 -2.47
CA CYS A 949 -40.57 -29.47 -1.90
C CYS A 949 -41.77 -29.46 -2.86
N ASP A 950 -41.82 -30.43 -3.77
CA ASP A 950 -42.90 -30.54 -4.75
C ASP A 950 -44.19 -31.09 -4.10
N GLY A 951 -45.12 -30.19 -3.78
CA GLY A 951 -46.44 -30.51 -3.22
C GLY A 951 -47.47 -31.06 -4.23
N SER A 952 -48.69 -31.36 -3.78
CA SER A 952 -49.76 -32.00 -4.58
C SER A 952 -50.28 -31.19 -5.78
N VAL A 953 -49.82 -29.94 -5.96
CA VAL A 953 -50.23 -29.01 -7.01
C VAL A 953 -49.33 -29.08 -8.27
N HIS A 954 -48.22 -29.84 -8.25
CA HIS A 954 -47.21 -29.89 -9.34
C HIS A 954 -47.44 -31.00 -10.40
N ASN A 955 -48.66 -31.51 -10.55
CA ASN A 955 -48.93 -32.69 -11.39
C ASN A 955 -49.28 -32.44 -12.87
N SER A 956 -49.20 -31.20 -13.37
CA SER A 956 -49.41 -30.92 -14.80
C SER A 956 -48.11 -31.04 -15.61
N ALA A 957 -48.20 -31.60 -16.83
CA ALA A 957 -47.02 -31.85 -17.68
C ALA A 957 -46.28 -30.58 -18.12
N GLU A 958 -46.98 -29.43 -18.17
CA GLU A 958 -46.39 -28.13 -18.51
C GLU A 958 -45.60 -27.53 -17.34
N GLN A 959 -46.08 -27.70 -16.10
CA GLN A 959 -45.40 -27.21 -14.90
C GLN A 959 -44.08 -27.97 -14.66
N ARG A 960 -44.08 -29.31 -14.80
CA ARG A 960 -42.88 -30.13 -14.64
C ARG A 960 -41.75 -29.74 -15.59
N LYS A 961 -42.08 -29.35 -16.83
CA LYS A 961 -41.08 -28.92 -17.83
C LYS A 961 -40.47 -27.57 -17.47
N LYS A 962 -41.25 -26.66 -16.87
CA LYS A 962 -40.79 -25.36 -16.40
C LYS A 962 -39.93 -25.51 -15.13
N ASP A 963 -40.38 -26.31 -14.17
CA ASP A 963 -39.63 -26.60 -12.93
C ASP A 963 -38.29 -27.27 -13.24
N GLN A 964 -38.22 -28.16 -14.24
CA GLN A 964 -36.97 -28.75 -14.72
C GLN A 964 -36.00 -27.70 -15.31
N GLN A 965 -36.50 -26.80 -16.16
CA GLN A 965 -35.69 -25.73 -16.77
C GLN A 965 -35.19 -24.71 -15.73
N ASP A 966 -35.97 -24.49 -14.68
CA ASP A 966 -35.59 -23.63 -13.57
C ASP A 966 -34.48 -24.29 -12.75
N ARG A 967 -34.61 -25.58 -12.42
CA ARG A 967 -33.58 -26.36 -11.71
C ARG A 967 -32.26 -26.46 -12.49
N ASP A 968 -32.33 -26.65 -13.79
CA ASP A 968 -31.14 -26.69 -14.66
C ASP A 968 -30.44 -25.33 -14.69
N ARG A 969 -31.18 -24.21 -14.69
CA ARG A 969 -30.59 -22.87 -14.54
C ARG A 969 -29.92 -22.71 -13.18
N LEU A 970 -30.51 -23.20 -12.10
CA LEU A 970 -29.91 -23.15 -10.77
C LEU A 970 -28.57 -23.93 -10.71
N ARG A 971 -28.52 -25.12 -11.34
CA ARG A 971 -27.32 -25.95 -11.40
C ARG A 971 -26.22 -25.34 -12.27
N HIS A 972 -26.56 -24.86 -13.47
CA HIS A 972 -25.57 -24.46 -14.46
C HIS A 972 -25.17 -22.99 -14.40
N VAL A 973 -26.04 -22.10 -13.91
CA VAL A 973 -25.79 -20.64 -13.85
C VAL A 973 -25.35 -20.21 -12.45
N ALA A 974 -26.04 -20.66 -11.40
CA ALA A 974 -25.74 -20.27 -10.01
C ALA A 974 -24.81 -21.26 -9.27
N ASN A 975 -24.53 -22.42 -9.89
CA ASN A 975 -23.69 -23.50 -9.35
C ASN A 975 -24.25 -24.12 -8.06
N PHE A 976 -25.56 -24.34 -7.98
CA PHE A 976 -26.22 -24.98 -6.83
C PHE A 976 -26.49 -26.47 -7.09
N SER A 977 -26.20 -27.30 -6.09
CA SER A 977 -26.69 -28.67 -6.01
C SER A 977 -28.18 -28.68 -5.63
N VAL A 978 -29.00 -29.48 -6.32
CA VAL A 978 -30.46 -29.45 -6.16
C VAL A 978 -30.99 -30.82 -5.76
N LEU A 979 -31.67 -30.88 -4.61
CA LEU A 979 -32.49 -32.00 -4.16
C LEU A 979 -33.96 -31.67 -4.34
N THR A 980 -34.72 -32.56 -4.96
CA THR A 980 -36.17 -32.42 -5.13
C THR A 980 -36.84 -33.52 -4.32
N LEU A 981 -37.75 -33.14 -3.44
CA LEU A 981 -38.54 -34.04 -2.63
C LEU A 981 -39.96 -34.01 -3.15
N SER A 982 -40.52 -35.16 -3.50
CA SER A 982 -41.90 -35.28 -3.95
C SER A 982 -42.76 -35.93 -2.86
N PHE A 983 -43.97 -35.41 -2.64
CA PHE A 983 -44.89 -35.89 -1.59
C PHE A 983 -45.30 -37.38 -1.78
N ASP A 984 -45.23 -37.91 -3.00
CA ASP A 984 -45.59 -39.28 -3.39
C ASP A 984 -44.43 -40.30 -3.28
N GLN A 985 -43.22 -39.87 -2.93
CA GLN A 985 -42.04 -40.71 -2.75
C GLN A 985 -41.63 -40.83 -1.27
N ASP A 986 -40.72 -41.74 -0.93
CA ASP A 986 -40.18 -41.88 0.44
C ASP A 986 -39.14 -40.78 0.76
N TRP A 987 -39.61 -39.52 0.74
CA TRP A 987 -38.80 -38.32 0.92
C TRP A 987 -38.10 -38.27 2.29
N ARG A 988 -38.61 -38.98 3.31
CA ARG A 988 -37.99 -39.06 4.64
C ARG A 988 -36.68 -39.84 4.59
N SER A 989 -36.66 -40.96 3.86
CA SER A 989 -35.43 -41.74 3.66
C SER A 989 -34.43 -41.00 2.78
N GLU A 990 -34.88 -40.25 1.77
CA GLU A 990 -34.01 -39.43 0.92
C GLU A 990 -33.34 -38.28 1.69
N ILE A 991 -34.11 -37.53 2.49
CA ILE A 991 -33.58 -36.50 3.39
C ILE A 991 -32.53 -37.10 4.33
N ARG A 992 -32.83 -38.22 4.99
CA ARG A 992 -31.90 -38.85 5.95
C ARG A 992 -30.66 -39.44 5.27
N SER A 993 -30.78 -39.92 4.03
CA SER A 993 -29.63 -40.38 3.24
C SER A 993 -28.72 -39.20 2.85
N TYR A 994 -29.30 -38.13 2.30
CA TYR A 994 -28.54 -36.97 1.81
C TYR A 994 -28.02 -36.05 2.92
N LEU A 995 -28.76 -35.85 4.01
CA LEU A 995 -28.37 -34.98 5.13
C LEU A 995 -27.81 -35.76 6.34
N GLY A 996 -28.17 -37.04 6.51
CA GLY A 996 -27.69 -37.89 7.62
C GLY A 996 -26.32 -38.53 7.40
N MET A 997 -25.85 -38.64 6.15
CA MET A 997 -24.42 -38.90 5.86
C MET A 997 -23.52 -37.68 6.16
N ASN A 998 -24.11 -36.52 6.46
CA ASN A 998 -23.44 -35.22 6.62
C ASN A 998 -23.53 -34.63 8.05
N SER A 999 -23.90 -35.41 9.08
CA SER A 999 -23.91 -34.95 10.48
C SER A 999 -22.84 -35.68 11.32
N PRO A 1000 -21.93 -34.98 12.01
CA PRO A 1000 -21.05 -35.60 12.98
C PRO A 1000 -21.88 -36.09 14.17
N THR A 1001 -21.69 -37.34 14.57
CA THR A 1001 -22.24 -37.85 15.82
C THR A 1001 -21.54 -37.11 16.96
N ILE A 1002 -22.28 -36.23 17.65
CA ILE A 1002 -21.79 -35.53 18.84
C ILE A 1002 -21.53 -36.59 19.93
N SER A 1003 -20.27 -36.99 20.09
CA SER A 1003 -19.83 -37.75 21.25
C SER A 1003 -19.45 -36.76 22.35
N VAL A 1004 -20.08 -36.90 23.50
CA VAL A 1004 -19.75 -36.13 24.71
C VAL A 1004 -18.32 -36.53 25.12
N PRO A 1005 -17.34 -35.60 25.20
CA PRO A 1005 -15.99 -35.96 25.59
C PRO A 1005 -15.95 -36.27 27.10
N ASN A 1006 -15.48 -37.48 27.42
CA ASN A 1006 -15.05 -37.81 28.77
C ASN A 1006 -13.85 -36.94 29.14
N THR A 1007 -13.93 -36.39 30.36
CA THR A 1007 -12.90 -35.68 31.13
C THR A 1007 -11.46 -35.98 30.73
N VAL A 1008 -10.74 -34.94 30.26
CA VAL A 1008 -9.29 -34.96 30.02
C VAL A 1008 -8.55 -34.72 31.34
N GLU A 1009 -7.76 -35.69 31.78
CA GLU A 1009 -6.80 -35.55 32.88
C GLU A 1009 -5.58 -34.67 32.48
N PRO A 1010 -4.97 -33.92 33.42
CA PRO A 1010 -3.83 -33.06 33.13
C PRO A 1010 -2.52 -33.87 33.05
N TYR A 1011 -1.84 -33.80 31.90
CA TYR A 1011 -0.50 -34.35 31.70
C TYR A 1011 0.55 -33.53 32.48
N LYS A 1012 1.18 -34.18 33.46
CA LYS A 1012 2.47 -33.77 34.06
C LYS A 1012 3.62 -34.19 33.13
N THR A 1013 4.40 -33.22 32.66
CA THR A 1013 5.66 -33.48 31.94
C THR A 1013 6.82 -33.52 32.95
N GLN A 1014 7.42 -34.70 33.14
CA GLN A 1014 8.71 -34.84 33.82
C GLN A 1014 9.82 -34.39 32.87
N LEU A 1015 10.54 -33.32 33.24
CA LEU A 1015 11.83 -32.95 32.68
C LEU A 1015 12.92 -33.81 33.32
N SER A 1016 13.50 -34.74 32.57
CA SER A 1016 14.79 -35.35 32.89
C SER A 1016 15.89 -34.56 32.21
N ILE A 1017 16.74 -33.95 33.03
CA ILE A 1017 17.97 -33.25 32.68
C ILE A 1017 19.04 -34.27 32.25
N THR A 1018 19.61 -34.08 31.07
CA THR A 1018 21.02 -34.40 30.74
C THR A 1018 21.50 -33.45 29.67
#